data_AF-A0A327HCT5-F1
#
_entry.id   AF-A0A327HCT5-F1
#
_cell.length_a   1.000
_cell.length_b   1.000
_cell.length_c   1.000
_cell.angle_alpha   90.00
_cell.angle_beta   90.00
_cell.angle_gamma   90.00
#
_symmetry.space_group_name_H-M   'P 1'
#
loop_
_entity.id
_entity.type
_entity.pdbx_description
1 polymer ?
#
loop_
_entity_poly.entity_id
_entity_poly.type
_entity_poly.pdbx_seq_one_letter_code
_entity_poly.pdbx_strand_id
1 'polypeptide(L)'
;GDGWSDPDSGWNTGNGADAYPNNATQWRDSDGDGYGDNHYYDIDPTTGLYVNQTGDGAPLDPEQWSDMDGDGYGDNDQSGSRYDDCQYTYGLSSENDRFGCVDNDGDGWANEDDDYPFEVTQWSDQDGDGYGDNPTGVSPDACPTSYGTSTIVGNLGCPDIDGDGWPDSTDAFPNEASQWNDTDGDGFGDELSGVDGDDCVNTPGNSTMGLLGCIDADGDGWADSEDALPENPSQWQDTDTDGYGDNQNGTNPDGCPGVPGTSYIDTYGCADYDSDGWSGLTDAFPFEPTQWSDQDGDEYGDNASGNYSDNCPNVANPATVDTTGNGVPDAQADYDQDGKGDACDDDDDGDGALDTSDMCPSGITEWTSTSVTDFDQDGCLDNTEDDDDDNDGVPDNADLCQKSNELFNSSSLNDHDADGCLDTNEEDSDDDNDGVTDIKDLCPKGEANWVSTLSADWDGDGCKDDVEDSDDDNDGFDDDLDSCPTGLSQWEDQRAELDLDMDGCLDGRESPLQQGSGVVDEQYYLDLIANQTQVEEKTFVEQLAAGDLDAIGLVFTILFALVSISGTLLIRARKNAFLRGLERSIMTAVNLEDLDQAKKDIRRAAKNDQISTNRYELMMDDLNDRRETLLQEKNSAQKNRSKGPPKKSPPKRAPPKVTAEPVLEPEPEPVQAEEDYFTPPDDQITTGDDGYRYWEDPDGQWWIEMDGEWTQWG
;
A
#
# COMPACT_ATOMS: atom_id res chain seq x y z
N GLY A 1 77.07 89.76 -80.75
CA GLY A 1 76.25 88.99 -79.82
C GLY A 1 74.79 89.27 -80.07
N ASP A 2 74.02 88.19 -80.17
CA ASP A 2 72.88 87.83 -79.29
C ASP A 2 72.56 88.73 -78.07
N GLY A 3 73.56 89.30 -77.40
CA GLY A 3 73.35 90.10 -76.19
C GLY A 3 73.75 89.39 -74.89
N TRP A 4 74.40 88.23 -74.99
CA TRP A 4 75.04 87.52 -73.87
C TRP A 4 76.56 87.75 -73.88
N SER A 5 77.23 87.49 -72.75
CA SER A 5 78.67 87.77 -72.60
C SER A 5 79.50 86.56 -73.05
N ASP A 6 80.27 86.72 -74.13
CA ASP A 6 81.25 85.73 -74.62
C ASP A 6 82.21 85.26 -73.50
N PRO A 7 82.65 83.99 -73.50
CA PRO A 7 83.55 83.46 -72.50
C PRO A 7 84.97 84.03 -72.63
N ASP A 8 85.56 84.40 -71.51
CA ASP A 8 86.95 84.86 -71.40
C ASP A 8 87.71 84.12 -70.28
N SER A 9 88.96 84.54 -69.99
CA SER A 9 89.80 83.87 -68.99
C SER A 9 89.26 83.89 -67.55
N GLY A 10 88.29 84.75 -67.23
CA GLY A 10 87.68 84.89 -65.90
C GLY A 10 86.16 84.66 -65.85
N TRP A 11 85.49 84.64 -67.01
CA TRP A 11 84.06 84.38 -67.17
C TRP A 11 83.87 83.22 -68.14
N ASN A 12 83.67 82.00 -67.62
CA ASN A 12 83.48 80.78 -68.43
C ASN A 12 82.02 80.32 -68.39
N THR A 13 81.67 79.33 -69.21
CA THR A 13 80.29 78.81 -69.33
C THR A 13 79.73 78.32 -68.01
N GLY A 14 80.54 77.65 -67.19
CA GLY A 14 80.14 77.19 -65.84
C GLY A 14 79.80 78.31 -64.84
N ASN A 15 80.16 79.56 -65.13
CA ASN A 15 79.82 80.73 -64.30
C ASN A 15 78.77 81.65 -64.94
N GLY A 16 78.18 81.26 -66.08
CA GLY A 16 77.13 82.00 -66.78
C GLY A 16 77.57 82.74 -68.06
N ALA A 17 78.75 82.44 -68.60
CA ALA A 17 79.14 82.91 -69.93
C ALA A 17 78.36 82.22 -71.04
N ASP A 18 78.24 82.91 -72.18
CA ASP A 18 77.56 82.41 -73.37
C ASP A 18 78.19 81.09 -73.85
N ALA A 19 77.42 80.01 -73.80
CA ALA A 19 77.84 78.68 -74.27
C ALA A 19 77.95 78.61 -75.80
N TYR A 20 77.27 79.50 -76.53
CA TYR A 20 77.21 79.52 -77.99
C TYR A 20 77.48 80.91 -78.60
N PRO A 21 78.69 81.50 -78.45
CA PRO A 21 78.99 82.89 -78.87
C PRO A 21 78.81 83.21 -80.37
N ASN A 22 78.71 82.18 -81.21
CA ASN A 22 78.51 82.30 -82.66
C ASN A 22 77.08 82.02 -83.10
N ASN A 23 76.19 81.61 -82.19
CA ASN A 23 74.80 81.29 -82.47
C ASN A 23 73.89 82.24 -81.69
N ALA A 24 73.37 83.26 -82.38
CA ALA A 24 72.63 84.32 -81.70
C ALA A 24 71.28 83.88 -81.07
N THR A 25 70.84 82.63 -81.29
CA THR A 25 69.61 82.08 -80.72
C THR A 25 69.84 81.17 -79.52
N GLN A 26 71.09 80.86 -79.16
CA GLN A 26 71.45 79.99 -78.05
C GLN A 26 72.45 80.70 -77.13
N TRP A 27 72.39 80.44 -75.83
CA TRP A 27 73.32 81.08 -74.87
C TRP A 27 73.63 80.25 -73.63
N ARG A 28 72.85 79.21 -73.34
CA ARG A 28 73.03 78.29 -72.22
C ARG A 28 72.91 76.85 -72.73
N ASP A 29 73.64 75.97 -72.07
CA ASP A 29 73.63 74.51 -72.20
C ASP A 29 73.66 73.98 -70.76
N SER A 30 72.51 73.58 -70.23
CA SER A 30 72.31 73.30 -68.81
C SER A 30 72.81 71.91 -68.39
N ASP A 31 72.75 70.92 -69.28
CA ASP A 31 73.15 69.54 -69.02
C ASP A 31 74.45 69.12 -69.73
N GLY A 32 74.93 69.93 -70.69
CA GLY A 32 76.24 69.79 -71.31
C GLY A 32 76.27 68.85 -72.51
N ASP A 33 75.13 68.59 -73.14
CA ASP A 33 74.99 67.66 -74.27
C ASP A 33 75.42 68.26 -75.63
N GLY A 34 75.60 69.59 -75.66
CA GLY A 34 76.00 70.34 -76.86
C GLY A 34 74.84 70.90 -77.69
N TYR A 35 73.60 70.82 -77.20
CA TYR A 35 72.44 71.57 -77.62
C TYR A 35 72.17 72.72 -76.64
N GLY A 36 71.48 73.76 -77.10
CA GLY A 36 71.26 74.95 -76.28
C GLY A 36 69.82 75.00 -75.77
N ASP A 37 69.63 75.35 -74.50
CA ASP A 37 68.36 75.28 -73.76
C ASP A 37 67.17 76.01 -74.43
N ASN A 38 67.40 76.90 -75.40
CA ASN A 38 66.29 77.53 -76.11
C ASN A 38 65.77 76.62 -77.21
N HIS A 39 64.72 75.88 -76.90
CA HIS A 39 64.01 75.08 -77.89
C HIS A 39 63.20 75.96 -78.85
N TYR A 40 63.43 75.81 -80.15
CA TYR A 40 62.64 76.42 -81.22
C TYR A 40 62.12 75.34 -82.16
N TYR A 41 60.84 75.44 -82.51
CA TYR A 41 60.16 74.48 -83.37
C TYR A 41 59.04 75.16 -84.17
N ASP A 42 58.62 74.51 -85.25
CA ASP A 42 57.34 74.75 -85.91
C ASP A 42 56.32 73.71 -85.38
N ILE A 43 55.03 74.05 -85.34
CA ILE A 43 53.97 73.10 -84.99
C ILE A 43 53.33 72.58 -86.27
N ASP A 44 53.29 71.26 -86.47
CA ASP A 44 52.54 70.67 -87.57
C ASP A 44 51.03 70.91 -87.36
N PRO A 45 50.33 71.58 -88.28
CA PRO A 45 48.93 71.96 -88.08
C PRO A 45 47.94 70.77 -88.13
N THR A 46 48.41 69.59 -88.55
CA THR A 46 47.60 68.37 -88.68
C THR A 46 47.78 67.46 -87.47
N THR A 47 49.03 67.24 -87.03
CA THR A 47 49.33 66.34 -85.91
C THR A 47 49.48 67.07 -84.58
N GLY A 48 49.77 68.37 -84.59
CA GLY A 48 50.06 69.15 -83.38
C GLY A 48 51.49 68.99 -82.85
N LEU A 49 52.30 68.13 -83.50
CA LEU A 49 53.67 67.81 -83.08
C LEU A 49 54.67 68.90 -83.46
N TYR A 50 55.74 69.01 -82.68
CA TYR A 50 56.88 69.86 -82.92
C TYR A 50 57.76 69.30 -84.04
N VAL A 51 57.90 70.07 -85.11
CA VAL A 51 58.69 69.75 -86.31
C VAL A 51 59.71 70.85 -86.57
N ASN A 52 60.73 70.56 -87.39
CA ASN A 52 61.84 71.49 -87.66
C ASN A 52 62.53 72.01 -86.38
N GLN A 53 62.70 71.14 -85.38
CA GLN A 53 63.23 71.49 -84.08
C GLN A 53 64.71 71.92 -84.14
N THR A 54 65.08 72.92 -83.33
CA THR A 54 66.45 73.36 -83.10
C THR A 54 66.61 73.83 -81.65
N GLY A 55 67.82 73.67 -81.09
CA GLY A 55 67.99 73.79 -79.64
C GLY A 55 67.56 72.51 -78.93
N ASP A 56 67.61 72.56 -77.61
CA ASP A 56 67.40 71.43 -76.71
C ASP A 56 65.96 71.42 -76.18
N GLY A 57 65.21 70.37 -76.52
CA GLY A 57 63.84 70.11 -76.08
C GLY A 57 63.74 69.53 -74.67
N ALA A 58 64.82 68.96 -74.14
CA ALA A 58 64.87 68.37 -72.81
C ALA A 58 66.07 68.95 -72.00
N PRO A 59 66.05 70.25 -71.61
CA PRO A 59 67.24 71.00 -71.14
C PRO A 59 67.92 70.55 -69.84
N LEU A 60 67.48 69.44 -69.26
CA LEU A 60 67.97 68.88 -68.01
C LEU A 60 68.42 67.42 -68.16
N ASP A 61 68.27 66.82 -69.33
CA ASP A 61 68.61 65.42 -69.60
C ASP A 61 69.71 65.36 -70.68
N PRO A 62 70.98 65.15 -70.31
CA PRO A 62 72.08 65.18 -71.27
C PRO A 62 72.08 64.03 -72.29
N GLU A 63 71.17 63.06 -72.14
CA GLU A 63 70.95 61.97 -73.09
C GLU A 63 69.88 62.34 -74.14
N GLN A 64 69.11 63.41 -73.92
CA GLN A 64 67.97 63.82 -74.73
C GLN A 64 68.00 65.31 -75.11
N TRP A 65 67.64 65.65 -76.34
CA TRP A 65 67.59 67.03 -76.86
C TRP A 65 66.45 67.29 -77.86
N SER A 66 65.72 66.25 -78.27
CA SER A 66 64.56 66.35 -79.17
C SER A 66 63.32 66.00 -78.38
N ASP A 67 62.24 66.76 -78.55
CA ASP A 67 60.95 66.58 -77.86
C ASP A 67 59.83 66.86 -78.88
N MET A 68 59.22 65.81 -79.42
CA MET A 68 58.31 65.92 -80.57
C MET A 68 56.87 66.27 -80.20
N ASP A 69 56.40 65.96 -79.01
CA ASP A 69 55.05 66.31 -78.58
C ASP A 69 55.00 67.41 -77.51
N GLY A 70 56.17 67.81 -77.00
CA GLY A 70 56.35 68.98 -76.16
C GLY A 70 56.09 68.74 -74.69
N ASP A 71 56.21 67.50 -74.23
CA ASP A 71 55.90 67.11 -72.86
C ASP A 71 57.10 67.17 -71.89
N GLY A 72 58.29 67.42 -72.43
CA GLY A 72 59.53 67.56 -71.68
C GLY A 72 60.27 66.24 -71.44
N TYR A 73 59.80 65.13 -72.00
CA TYR A 73 60.57 63.90 -72.21
C TYR A 73 61.13 63.88 -73.63
N GLY A 74 62.34 63.35 -73.79
CA GLY A 74 63.00 63.43 -75.09
C GLY A 74 63.01 62.14 -75.88
N ASP A 75 62.97 62.26 -77.21
CA ASP A 75 62.66 61.19 -78.15
C ASP A 75 63.82 60.80 -79.09
N ASN A 76 65.04 61.29 -78.84
CA ASN A 76 66.20 61.04 -79.71
C ASN A 76 67.04 59.81 -79.37
N ASP A 77 67.23 59.47 -78.09
CA ASP A 77 68.04 58.33 -77.67
C ASP A 77 67.19 57.31 -76.92
N GLN A 78 66.79 56.24 -77.63
CA GLN A 78 66.04 55.12 -77.07
C GLN A 78 66.75 54.36 -75.94
N SER A 79 68.06 54.57 -75.77
CA SER A 79 68.82 53.97 -74.67
C SER A 79 68.99 54.91 -73.47
N GLY A 80 68.47 56.13 -73.56
CA GLY A 80 68.48 57.11 -72.49
C GLY A 80 67.52 56.74 -71.36
N SER A 81 67.86 57.16 -70.15
CA SER A 81 67.16 56.76 -68.92
C SER A 81 65.75 57.35 -68.72
N ARG A 82 65.40 58.43 -69.44
CA ARG A 82 64.05 59.04 -69.46
C ARG A 82 63.58 59.28 -70.90
N TYR A 83 63.90 58.32 -71.78
CA TYR A 83 63.39 58.32 -73.15
C TYR A 83 61.87 58.36 -73.15
N ASP A 84 61.29 59.20 -74.01
CA ASP A 84 59.86 59.28 -74.20
C ASP A 84 59.33 58.03 -74.95
N ASP A 85 58.65 57.16 -74.20
CA ASP A 85 58.03 55.93 -74.71
C ASP A 85 56.83 56.21 -75.62
N CYS A 86 56.28 57.42 -75.54
CA CYS A 86 55.07 57.87 -76.21
C CYS A 86 55.26 59.07 -77.14
N GLN A 87 56.47 59.29 -77.71
CA GLN A 87 56.98 60.30 -78.68
C GLN A 87 56.03 61.13 -79.59
N TYR A 88 54.79 60.70 -79.80
CA TYR A 88 53.79 61.39 -80.62
C TYR A 88 52.55 61.80 -79.82
N THR A 89 52.54 61.62 -78.49
CA THR A 89 51.37 61.79 -77.64
C THR A 89 51.81 62.37 -76.30
N TYR A 90 51.63 63.69 -76.16
CA TYR A 90 51.92 64.43 -74.93
C TYR A 90 51.48 63.68 -73.67
N GLY A 91 52.43 63.39 -72.79
CA GLY A 91 52.22 62.65 -71.58
C GLY A 91 53.10 63.11 -70.43
N LEU A 92 52.72 62.76 -69.20
CA LEU A 92 53.49 63.17 -68.02
C LEU A 92 53.87 61.98 -67.13
N SER A 93 53.62 60.75 -67.58
CA SER A 93 53.98 59.55 -66.82
C SER A 93 55.47 59.56 -66.49
N SER A 94 55.79 59.11 -65.29
CA SER A 94 57.13 59.14 -64.71
C SER A 94 57.52 57.89 -63.93
N GLU A 95 56.62 56.92 -63.79
CA GLU A 95 56.81 55.70 -63.01
C GLU A 95 56.97 54.46 -63.90
N ASN A 96 57.42 53.36 -63.30
CA ASN A 96 57.56 52.04 -63.94
C ASN A 96 58.42 52.00 -65.23
N ASP A 97 59.43 52.87 -65.31
CA ASP A 97 60.28 53.03 -66.50
C ASP A 97 59.47 53.33 -67.80
N ARG A 98 58.25 53.88 -67.68
CA ARG A 98 57.44 54.36 -68.81
C ARG A 98 57.25 55.87 -68.72
N PHE A 99 58.00 56.61 -69.53
CA PHE A 99 58.07 58.06 -69.49
C PHE A 99 57.36 58.71 -70.69
N GLY A 100 56.79 59.90 -70.51
CA GLY A 100 56.18 60.69 -71.62
C GLY A 100 54.82 60.17 -72.13
N CYS A 101 54.19 59.22 -71.42
CA CYS A 101 52.88 58.68 -71.81
C CYS A 101 51.71 59.37 -71.09
N VAL A 102 50.52 59.26 -71.66
CA VAL A 102 49.30 59.88 -71.10
C VAL A 102 49.03 59.32 -69.71
N ASP A 103 48.97 60.22 -68.74
CA ASP A 103 48.63 60.02 -67.34
C ASP A 103 47.46 60.97 -67.03
N ASN A 104 46.27 60.43 -66.78
CA ASN A 104 45.04 61.23 -66.69
C ASN A 104 44.79 61.82 -65.30
N ASP A 105 45.22 61.15 -64.25
CA ASP A 105 44.98 61.56 -62.86
C ASP A 105 46.22 62.16 -62.19
N GLY A 106 47.40 62.01 -62.80
CA GLY A 106 48.63 62.70 -62.47
C GLY A 106 49.39 62.04 -61.33
N ASP A 107 49.24 60.73 -61.14
CA ASP A 107 49.95 59.98 -60.10
C ASP A 107 51.36 59.48 -60.54
N GLY A 108 51.67 59.64 -61.82
CA GLY A 108 52.93 59.26 -62.44
C GLY A 108 52.87 57.94 -63.22
N TRP A 109 51.83 57.14 -63.12
CA TRP A 109 51.66 55.93 -63.92
C TRP A 109 50.98 56.24 -65.25
N ALA A 110 51.41 55.57 -66.32
CA ALA A 110 50.77 55.76 -67.62
C ALA A 110 49.45 54.97 -67.65
N ASN A 111 48.40 55.53 -68.27
CA ASN A 111 47.07 54.90 -68.36
C ASN A 111 47.06 53.45 -68.90
N GLU A 112 48.08 53.01 -69.65
CA GLU A 112 48.19 51.64 -70.18
C GLU A 112 48.73 50.63 -69.18
N ASP A 113 49.47 51.11 -68.17
CA ASP A 113 50.14 50.33 -67.14
C ASP A 113 49.54 50.60 -65.74
N ASP A 114 48.45 51.35 -65.70
CA ASP A 114 47.72 51.78 -64.52
C ASP A 114 46.35 51.09 -64.49
N ASP A 115 46.09 50.31 -63.44
CA ASP A 115 44.81 49.60 -63.26
C ASP A 115 43.66 50.55 -62.83
N TYR A 116 43.99 51.76 -62.36
CA TYR A 116 43.06 52.81 -61.97
C TYR A 116 43.34 54.18 -62.63
N PRO A 117 43.22 54.33 -63.98
CA PRO A 117 43.63 55.53 -64.74
C PRO A 117 42.89 56.86 -64.46
N PHE A 118 42.07 56.93 -63.41
CA PHE A 118 41.29 58.10 -63.04
C PHE A 118 41.29 58.35 -61.52
N GLU A 119 42.08 57.60 -60.75
CA GLU A 119 42.20 57.72 -59.30
C GLU A 119 43.66 57.87 -58.87
N VAL A 120 44.06 59.12 -58.65
CA VAL A 120 45.44 59.56 -58.34
C VAL A 120 46.12 58.88 -57.15
N THR A 121 45.40 58.08 -56.36
CA THR A 121 45.94 57.41 -55.18
C THR A 121 46.10 55.91 -55.34
N GLN A 122 45.68 55.31 -56.46
CA GLN A 122 45.76 53.89 -56.76
C GLN A 122 46.26 53.69 -58.19
N TRP A 123 47.10 52.67 -58.41
CA TRP A 123 47.68 52.40 -59.74
C TRP A 123 47.87 50.91 -60.06
N SER A 124 47.59 50.01 -59.10
CA SER A 124 47.86 48.58 -59.19
C SER A 124 46.72 47.78 -58.57
N ASP A 125 46.29 46.73 -59.26
CA ASP A 125 45.33 45.70 -58.84
C ASP A 125 45.87 44.32 -59.22
N GLN A 126 46.74 43.76 -58.36
CA GLN A 126 47.48 42.55 -58.73
C GLN A 126 46.60 41.30 -58.88
N ASP A 127 45.50 41.19 -58.14
CA ASP A 127 44.61 40.04 -58.17
C ASP A 127 43.29 40.26 -58.94
N GLY A 128 43.01 41.50 -59.35
CA GLY A 128 41.94 41.87 -60.26
C GLY A 128 40.59 41.93 -59.59
N ASP A 129 40.53 42.25 -58.29
CA ASP A 129 39.31 42.26 -57.50
C ASP A 129 38.58 43.62 -57.48
N GLY A 130 39.24 44.67 -57.99
CA GLY A 130 38.71 46.01 -58.08
C GLY A 130 38.98 46.90 -56.85
N TYR A 131 39.82 46.45 -55.92
CA TYR A 131 40.45 47.28 -54.88
C TYR A 131 41.93 47.49 -55.17
N GLY A 132 42.44 48.68 -54.84
CA GLY A 132 43.80 49.07 -55.23
C GLY A 132 44.86 48.73 -54.18
N ASP A 133 46.01 48.23 -54.62
CA ASP A 133 47.08 47.70 -53.77
C ASP A 133 47.78 48.75 -52.88
N ASN A 134 47.65 50.05 -53.19
CA ASN A 134 48.34 51.09 -52.41
C ASN A 134 47.63 51.26 -51.05
N PRO A 135 48.26 50.90 -49.92
CA PRO A 135 47.61 50.93 -48.60
C PRO A 135 47.27 52.34 -48.10
N THR A 136 47.79 53.37 -48.76
CA THR A 136 47.51 54.78 -48.45
C THR A 136 46.51 55.43 -49.39
N GLY A 137 46.06 54.69 -50.41
CA GLY A 137 45.08 55.17 -51.37
C GLY A 137 43.65 55.09 -50.88
N VAL A 138 42.71 55.49 -51.75
CA VAL A 138 41.28 55.28 -51.51
C VAL A 138 40.94 53.81 -51.69
N SER A 139 40.05 53.30 -50.83
CA SER A 139 39.60 51.90 -50.82
C SER A 139 40.74 50.88 -51.03
N PRO A 140 41.79 50.92 -50.20
CA PRO A 140 42.94 50.05 -50.38
C PRO A 140 42.55 48.60 -50.15
N ASP A 141 43.08 47.71 -50.99
CA ASP A 141 42.96 46.28 -50.79
C ASP A 141 43.76 45.86 -49.55
N ALA A 142 43.09 45.14 -48.65
CA ALA A 142 43.68 44.55 -47.46
C ALA A 142 44.37 43.21 -47.77
N CYS A 143 44.05 42.58 -48.90
CA CYS A 143 44.61 41.33 -49.39
C CYS A 143 45.19 41.43 -50.82
N PRO A 144 46.19 42.30 -51.10
CA PRO A 144 46.70 42.68 -52.45
C PRO A 144 47.14 41.58 -53.44
N THR A 145 47.10 40.32 -53.05
CA THR A 145 47.54 39.20 -53.89
C THR A 145 46.55 38.04 -53.88
N SER A 146 45.39 38.21 -53.26
CA SER A 146 44.40 37.18 -52.99
C SER A 146 43.00 37.71 -53.26
N TYR A 147 42.56 37.56 -54.50
CA TYR A 147 41.24 37.97 -54.98
C TYR A 147 40.14 37.74 -53.95
N GLY A 148 39.40 38.79 -53.64
CA GLY A 148 38.30 38.74 -52.69
C GLY A 148 37.09 39.57 -53.08
N THR A 149 36.02 39.41 -52.30
CA THR A 149 34.76 40.15 -52.49
C THR A 149 34.30 40.88 -51.24
N SER A 150 35.08 40.82 -50.15
CA SER A 150 34.80 41.52 -48.91
C SER A 150 34.63 43.03 -49.16
N THR A 151 33.59 43.61 -48.54
CA THR A 151 33.21 45.01 -48.69
C THR A 151 33.30 45.80 -47.38
N ILE A 152 33.69 45.16 -46.27
CA ILE A 152 33.83 45.81 -44.98
C ILE A 152 35.05 46.75 -44.96
N VAL A 153 34.85 47.97 -44.47
CA VAL A 153 35.91 48.98 -44.41
C VAL A 153 37.06 48.48 -43.54
N GLY A 154 38.26 48.48 -44.12
CA GLY A 154 39.49 48.01 -43.46
C GLY A 154 39.91 46.61 -43.87
N ASN A 155 39.01 45.80 -44.45
CA ASN A 155 39.33 44.49 -45.04
C ASN A 155 38.75 44.34 -46.46
N LEU A 156 38.72 45.42 -47.23
CA LEU A 156 38.28 45.41 -48.62
C LEU A 156 39.18 44.46 -49.44
N GLY A 157 38.61 43.74 -50.40
CA GLY A 157 39.36 42.88 -51.34
C GLY A 157 39.86 41.55 -50.78
N CYS A 158 39.52 41.23 -49.53
CA CYS A 158 39.84 39.91 -48.96
C CYS A 158 38.81 38.82 -49.34
N PRO A 159 39.21 37.53 -49.39
CA PRO A 159 38.33 36.40 -49.64
C PRO A 159 37.12 36.40 -48.70
N ASP A 160 35.94 36.25 -49.29
CA ASP A 160 34.61 36.27 -48.65
C ASP A 160 33.75 35.25 -49.41
N ILE A 161 33.67 34.04 -48.89
CA ILE A 161 33.11 32.88 -49.62
C ILE A 161 31.58 32.85 -49.66
N ASP A 162 30.89 33.47 -48.71
CA ASP A 162 29.43 33.52 -48.66
C ASP A 162 28.83 34.85 -49.13
N GLY A 163 29.65 35.90 -49.24
CA GLY A 163 29.34 37.16 -49.89
C GLY A 163 28.56 38.13 -49.01
N ASP A 164 28.69 38.03 -47.69
CA ASP A 164 28.04 38.95 -46.74
C ASP A 164 28.80 40.26 -46.53
N GLY A 165 30.03 40.34 -47.05
CA GLY A 165 30.90 41.49 -47.00
C GLY A 165 32.00 41.43 -45.94
N TRP A 166 32.02 40.41 -45.07
CA TRP A 166 33.09 40.14 -44.14
C TRP A 166 34.07 39.11 -44.72
N PRO A 167 35.39 39.24 -44.46
CA PRO A 167 36.33 38.29 -45.00
C PRO A 167 36.41 37.02 -44.14
N ASP A 168 36.62 35.87 -44.78
CA ASP A 168 36.71 34.53 -44.18
C ASP A 168 37.62 34.46 -42.94
N SER A 169 38.65 35.31 -42.91
CA SER A 169 39.67 35.34 -41.84
C SER A 169 39.21 35.99 -40.53
N THR A 170 38.17 36.81 -40.56
CA THR A 170 37.61 37.51 -39.38
C THR A 170 36.14 37.21 -39.15
N ASP A 171 35.47 36.64 -40.14
CA ASP A 171 34.12 36.16 -40.04
C ASP A 171 34.04 34.93 -39.11
N ALA A 172 33.16 34.99 -38.12
CA ALA A 172 32.90 33.89 -37.20
C ALA A 172 32.17 32.72 -37.88
N PHE A 173 31.38 33.00 -38.93
CA PHE A 173 30.60 32.04 -39.70
C PHE A 173 30.87 32.16 -41.21
N PRO A 174 32.08 31.82 -41.69
CA PRO A 174 32.47 32.01 -43.10
C PRO A 174 31.69 31.20 -44.14
N ASN A 175 30.57 30.56 -43.82
CA ASN A 175 29.76 29.87 -44.84
C ASN A 175 28.27 30.17 -44.69
N GLU A 176 27.91 31.15 -43.86
CA GLU A 176 26.53 31.54 -43.55
C GLU A 176 26.40 33.06 -43.59
N ALA A 177 26.06 33.58 -44.76
CA ALA A 177 26.02 35.02 -45.05
C ALA A 177 25.06 35.86 -44.19
N SER A 178 24.24 35.23 -43.34
CA SER A 178 23.38 35.93 -42.40
C SER A 178 24.01 36.13 -41.01
N GLN A 179 25.18 35.53 -40.76
CA GLN A 179 25.93 35.61 -39.50
C GLN A 179 27.39 35.93 -39.78
N TRP A 180 27.97 36.86 -39.02
CA TRP A 180 29.39 37.23 -39.19
C TRP A 180 30.14 37.45 -37.87
N ASN A 181 29.41 37.53 -36.76
CA ASN A 181 29.95 37.83 -35.44
C ASN A 181 29.38 36.83 -34.42
N ASP A 182 30.24 36.43 -33.48
CA ASP A 182 29.93 35.54 -32.36
C ASP A 182 30.60 36.15 -31.12
N THR A 183 29.82 36.88 -30.32
CA THR A 183 30.37 37.68 -29.23
C THR A 183 30.87 36.84 -28.06
N ASP A 184 30.24 35.70 -27.76
CA ASP A 184 30.59 34.84 -26.63
C ASP A 184 31.27 33.52 -27.00
N GLY A 185 31.31 33.19 -28.30
CA GLY A 185 32.10 32.09 -28.86
C GLY A 185 31.42 30.74 -28.74
N ASP A 186 30.09 30.69 -28.65
CA ASP A 186 29.32 29.47 -28.44
C ASP A 186 28.90 28.76 -29.75
N GLY A 187 29.07 29.43 -30.89
CA GLY A 187 28.73 28.92 -32.20
C GLY A 187 27.33 29.26 -32.70
N PHE A 188 26.60 30.14 -32.01
CA PHE A 188 25.40 30.82 -32.52
C PHE A 188 25.75 32.27 -32.87
N GLY A 189 25.15 32.81 -33.94
CA GLY A 189 25.55 34.12 -34.46
C GLY A 189 24.75 35.28 -33.88
N ASP A 190 25.40 36.42 -33.62
CA ASP A 190 24.77 37.58 -32.96
C ASP A 190 23.57 38.19 -33.71
N GLU A 191 23.45 37.98 -35.03
CA GLU A 191 22.37 38.55 -35.83
C GLU A 191 21.10 37.71 -35.66
N LEU A 192 20.22 38.16 -34.75
CA LEU A 192 18.95 37.50 -34.43
C LEU A 192 18.04 37.22 -35.63
N SER A 193 18.16 38.01 -36.71
CA SER A 193 17.37 37.78 -37.93
C SER A 193 18.00 36.79 -38.91
N GLY A 194 19.23 36.36 -38.65
CA GLY A 194 19.96 35.36 -39.42
C GLY A 194 19.57 33.93 -39.05
N VAL A 195 20.25 32.98 -39.69
CA VAL A 195 20.12 31.55 -39.40
C VAL A 195 20.72 31.29 -38.02
N ASP A 196 20.01 30.52 -37.19
CA ASP A 196 20.43 30.13 -35.85
C ASP A 196 21.04 31.28 -35.04
N GLY A 197 20.35 32.44 -35.06
CA GLY A 197 20.77 33.61 -34.32
C GLY A 197 20.69 33.40 -32.81
N ASP A 198 21.70 33.86 -32.09
CA ASP A 198 21.85 33.70 -30.65
C ASP A 198 20.88 34.62 -29.88
N ASP A 199 19.89 34.04 -29.20
CA ASP A 199 18.96 34.77 -28.34
C ASP A 199 19.64 35.29 -27.06
N CYS A 200 20.82 34.77 -26.73
CA CYS A 200 21.60 35.02 -25.53
C CYS A 200 22.95 35.73 -25.71
N VAL A 201 23.33 36.19 -26.92
CA VAL A 201 24.47 37.02 -27.43
C VAL A 201 25.75 37.21 -26.59
N ASN A 202 25.64 37.43 -25.28
CA ASN A 202 26.75 37.66 -24.36
C ASN A 202 26.93 36.54 -23.32
N THR A 203 26.15 35.46 -23.42
CA THR A 203 26.14 34.35 -22.47
C THR A 203 26.25 33.04 -23.22
N PRO A 204 27.44 32.41 -23.22
CA PRO A 204 27.67 31.25 -24.07
C PRO A 204 26.77 30.10 -23.67
N GLY A 205 26.06 29.55 -24.64
CA GLY A 205 25.07 28.50 -24.47
C GLY A 205 25.20 27.37 -25.48
N ASN A 206 24.21 26.49 -25.47
CA ASN A 206 24.16 25.29 -26.30
C ASN A 206 22.73 24.84 -26.62
N SER A 207 21.71 25.61 -26.20
CA SER A 207 20.32 25.33 -26.52
C SER A 207 20.08 25.38 -28.04
N THR A 208 19.27 24.44 -28.52
CA THR A 208 18.98 24.25 -29.96
C THR A 208 17.50 24.31 -30.29
N MET A 209 16.64 24.48 -29.28
CA MET A 209 15.19 24.62 -29.36
C MET A 209 14.72 25.76 -28.45
N GLY A 210 13.64 26.43 -28.85
CA GLY A 210 13.16 27.62 -28.14
C GLY A 210 14.14 28.78 -28.32
N LEU A 211 14.67 29.29 -27.22
CA LEU A 211 15.76 30.27 -27.22
C LEU A 211 17.07 29.59 -27.65
N LEU A 212 17.68 30.01 -28.74
CA LEU A 212 18.93 29.46 -29.28
C LEU A 212 20.16 30.13 -28.65
N GLY A 213 21.28 29.41 -28.49
CA GLY A 213 22.53 29.98 -27.94
C GLY A 213 22.47 30.32 -26.43
N CYS A 214 21.44 29.85 -25.74
CA CYS A 214 21.29 30.02 -24.30
C CYS A 214 21.79 28.79 -23.53
N ILE A 215 22.04 28.98 -22.23
CA ILE A 215 22.49 27.89 -21.35
C ILE A 215 21.42 26.78 -21.32
N ASP A 216 21.85 25.57 -21.63
CA ASP A 216 21.08 24.32 -21.56
C ASP A 216 21.92 23.30 -20.77
N ALA A 217 21.63 23.17 -19.48
CA ALA A 217 22.45 22.46 -18.52
C ALA A 217 22.42 20.93 -18.70
N ASP A 218 21.32 20.37 -19.18
CA ASP A 218 21.15 18.92 -19.34
C ASP A 218 21.29 18.41 -20.79
N GLY A 219 21.26 19.32 -21.76
CA GLY A 219 21.55 19.08 -23.16
C GLY A 219 20.38 18.49 -23.96
N ASP A 220 19.14 18.71 -23.54
CA ASP A 220 17.96 18.25 -24.29
C ASP A 220 17.53 19.17 -25.43
N GLY A 221 18.13 20.36 -25.48
CA GLY A 221 17.96 21.37 -26.49
C GLY A 221 17.17 22.59 -26.01
N TRP A 222 16.45 22.55 -24.90
CA TRP A 222 15.75 23.72 -24.36
C TRP A 222 16.66 24.52 -23.42
N ALA A 223 16.55 25.85 -23.47
CA ALA A 223 17.30 26.70 -22.56
C ALA A 223 16.76 26.59 -21.13
N ASP A 224 17.62 26.63 -20.11
CA ASP A 224 17.26 26.55 -18.68
C ASP A 224 16.15 27.53 -18.26
N SER A 225 16.01 28.65 -18.96
CA SER A 225 14.99 29.67 -18.69
C SER A 225 13.60 29.34 -19.23
N GLU A 226 13.49 28.44 -20.20
CA GLU A 226 12.23 27.94 -20.77
C GLU A 226 11.99 26.45 -20.49
N ASP A 227 13.01 25.75 -20.01
CA ASP A 227 12.92 24.37 -19.54
C ASP A 227 12.29 24.30 -18.15
N ALA A 228 11.23 23.50 -18.01
CA ALA A 228 10.56 23.32 -16.74
C ALA A 228 11.35 22.45 -15.74
N LEU A 229 12.16 21.50 -16.20
CA LEU A 229 13.08 20.71 -15.38
C LEU A 229 14.52 20.72 -15.98
N PRO A 230 15.27 21.83 -15.83
CA PRO A 230 16.59 22.07 -16.48
C PRO A 230 17.74 21.10 -16.17
N GLU A 231 17.51 20.10 -15.32
CA GLU A 231 18.50 19.08 -14.94
C GLU A 231 18.06 17.68 -15.39
N ASN A 232 16.94 17.57 -16.09
CA ASN A 232 16.34 16.33 -16.57
C ASN A 232 16.12 16.38 -18.09
N PRO A 233 17.05 15.80 -18.87
CA PRO A 233 17.07 15.97 -20.33
C PRO A 233 15.99 15.19 -21.08
N SER A 234 15.02 14.66 -20.35
CA SER A 234 13.86 13.98 -20.89
C SER A 234 12.53 14.68 -20.55
N GLN A 235 12.60 15.80 -19.81
CA GLN A 235 11.45 16.49 -19.21
C GLN A 235 11.56 18.02 -19.31
N TRP A 236 11.39 18.59 -20.50
CA TRP A 236 11.41 20.06 -20.67
C TRP A 236 10.08 20.78 -20.40
N GLN A 237 8.99 20.06 -20.12
CA GLN A 237 7.65 20.63 -19.96
C GLN A 237 6.99 20.12 -18.67
N ASP A 238 6.38 21.03 -17.90
CA ASP A 238 5.58 20.76 -16.70
C ASP A 238 4.42 21.76 -16.68
N THR A 239 3.20 21.29 -16.92
CA THR A 239 2.04 22.16 -17.14
C THR A 239 1.46 22.70 -15.82
N ASP A 240 1.53 21.94 -14.73
CA ASP A 240 0.96 22.31 -13.44
C ASP A 240 2.00 22.67 -12.37
N THR A 241 3.28 22.62 -12.72
CA THR A 241 4.44 23.11 -11.97
C THR A 241 4.68 22.37 -10.65
N ASP A 242 4.38 21.07 -10.63
CA ASP A 242 4.55 20.23 -9.45
C ASP A 242 5.95 19.59 -9.34
N GLY A 243 6.76 19.70 -10.39
CA GLY A 243 8.11 19.16 -10.47
C GLY A 243 8.21 17.79 -11.15
N TYR A 244 7.12 17.25 -11.68
CA TYR A 244 7.09 16.10 -12.56
C TYR A 244 6.80 16.54 -14.00
N GLY A 245 7.57 16.02 -14.96
CA GLY A 245 7.47 16.48 -16.34
C GLY A 245 6.40 15.75 -17.15
N ASP A 246 5.71 16.47 -18.04
CA ASP A 246 4.61 16.00 -18.87
C ASP A 246 5.01 14.94 -19.92
N ASN A 247 6.31 14.85 -20.26
CA ASN A 247 6.77 14.01 -21.36
C ASN A 247 6.68 12.53 -20.99
N GLN A 248 5.61 11.86 -21.45
CA GLN A 248 5.29 10.45 -21.15
C GLN A 248 6.38 9.42 -21.52
N ASN A 249 7.33 9.77 -22.40
CA ASN A 249 8.46 8.92 -22.75
C ASN A 249 9.74 9.25 -21.94
N GLY A 250 9.70 10.26 -21.09
CA GLY A 250 10.80 10.68 -20.24
C GLY A 250 10.90 9.88 -18.95
N THR A 251 11.85 10.25 -18.09
CA THR A 251 12.00 9.65 -16.77
C THR A 251 10.94 10.21 -15.83
N ASN A 252 10.31 9.33 -15.05
CA ASN A 252 9.30 9.69 -14.05
C ASN A 252 8.27 10.71 -14.58
N PRO A 253 7.58 10.38 -15.69
CA PRO A 253 6.62 11.31 -16.28
C PRO A 253 5.45 11.53 -15.32
N ASP A 254 4.92 12.73 -15.36
CA ASP A 254 3.72 13.07 -14.64
C ASP A 254 2.52 12.25 -15.17
N GLY A 255 1.89 11.50 -14.27
CA GLY A 255 0.67 10.76 -14.51
C GLY A 255 -0.59 11.63 -14.49
N CYS A 256 -0.50 12.84 -13.91
CA CYS A 256 -1.55 13.82 -13.81
C CYS A 256 -1.18 15.24 -14.34
N PRO A 257 -0.79 15.42 -15.64
CA PRO A 257 -0.26 16.68 -16.23
C PRO A 257 -1.05 17.99 -16.13
N GLY A 258 -2.16 18.04 -15.40
CA GLY A 258 -2.92 19.27 -15.21
C GLY A 258 -3.48 19.40 -13.80
N VAL A 259 -3.01 18.58 -12.87
CA VAL A 259 -3.39 18.59 -11.46
C VAL A 259 -2.11 18.37 -10.65
N PRO A 260 -1.60 19.43 -10.00
CA PRO A 260 -0.31 19.33 -9.31
C PRO A 260 -0.39 18.29 -8.21
N GLY A 261 0.66 17.46 -8.13
CA GLY A 261 0.73 16.31 -7.24
C GLY A 261 2.07 16.13 -6.56
N THR A 262 2.12 15.19 -5.61
CA THR A 262 3.36 14.85 -4.89
C THR A 262 3.61 13.35 -4.81
N SER A 263 2.72 12.51 -5.34
CA SER A 263 2.88 11.05 -5.34
C SER A 263 4.15 10.62 -6.09
N TYR A 264 4.78 9.55 -5.61
CA TYR A 264 6.07 9.08 -6.11
C TYR A 264 6.29 7.56 -6.05
N ILE A 265 5.31 6.79 -5.57
CA ILE A 265 5.44 5.32 -5.45
C ILE A 265 4.85 4.60 -6.66
N ASP A 266 3.61 4.91 -7.04
CA ASP A 266 2.89 4.26 -8.14
C ASP A 266 2.83 5.17 -9.38
N THR A 267 2.13 6.29 -9.29
CA THR A 267 1.83 7.23 -10.37
C THR A 267 2.44 8.55 -9.96
N TYR A 268 3.52 8.96 -10.61
CA TYR A 268 4.24 10.19 -10.28
C TYR A 268 3.39 11.44 -10.61
N GLY A 269 3.51 12.51 -9.81
CA GLY A 269 2.88 13.82 -10.09
C GLY A 269 1.35 13.87 -9.92
N CYS A 270 0.77 12.89 -9.24
CA CYS A 270 -0.64 12.92 -8.89
C CYS A 270 -0.86 13.37 -7.44
N ALA A 271 -2.09 13.79 -7.14
CA ALA A 271 -2.46 14.19 -5.79
C ALA A 271 -2.21 13.06 -4.79
N ASP A 272 -1.49 13.37 -3.72
CA ASP A 272 -1.17 12.51 -2.58
C ASP A 272 -1.65 13.28 -1.34
N TYR A 273 -2.79 12.85 -0.80
CA TYR A 273 -3.56 13.66 0.14
C TYR A 273 -3.06 13.53 1.58
N ASP A 274 -2.36 12.45 1.92
CA ASP A 274 -1.82 12.18 3.27
C ASP A 274 -0.29 12.07 3.31
N SER A 275 0.38 12.21 2.16
CA SER A 275 1.83 12.26 2.01
C SER A 275 2.55 10.94 2.28
N ASP A 276 1.90 9.80 2.04
CA ASP A 276 2.52 8.48 2.15
C ASP A 276 3.29 8.07 0.88
N GLY A 277 3.06 8.79 -0.23
CA GLY A 277 3.72 8.63 -1.52
C GLY A 277 2.90 7.89 -2.57
N TRP A 278 1.77 7.28 -2.22
CA TRP A 278 0.83 6.70 -3.17
C TRP A 278 -0.08 7.78 -3.75
N SER A 279 -0.47 7.62 -5.00
CA SER A 279 -1.42 8.53 -5.63
C SER A 279 -2.83 8.24 -5.13
N GLY A 280 -3.61 9.30 -4.87
CA GLY A 280 -5.03 9.19 -4.53
C GLY A 280 -5.91 8.58 -5.64
N LEU A 281 -5.33 8.21 -6.79
CA LEU A 281 -6.01 7.43 -7.84
C LEU A 281 -6.00 5.93 -7.54
N THR A 282 -4.99 5.44 -6.82
CA THR A 282 -4.77 4.02 -6.54
C THR A 282 -4.78 3.68 -5.06
N ASP A 283 -4.48 4.67 -4.22
CA ASP A 283 -4.49 4.54 -2.77
C ASP A 283 -5.91 4.19 -2.29
N ALA A 284 -6.03 3.04 -1.62
CA ALA A 284 -7.28 2.57 -1.04
C ALA A 284 -7.67 3.39 0.20
N PHE A 285 -6.70 4.02 0.88
CA PHE A 285 -6.88 4.84 2.07
C PHE A 285 -6.26 6.24 1.90
N PRO A 286 -6.78 7.10 1.00
CA PRO A 286 -6.17 8.40 0.66
C PRO A 286 -5.98 9.40 1.79
N PHE A 287 -6.39 9.10 3.01
CA PHE A 287 -6.32 10.02 4.15
C PHE A 287 -5.68 9.37 5.39
N GLU A 288 -5.15 8.16 5.27
CA GLU A 288 -4.47 7.45 6.34
C GLU A 288 -3.07 7.04 5.87
N PRO A 289 -2.01 7.82 6.21
CA PRO A 289 -0.70 7.69 5.59
C PRO A 289 0.08 6.43 5.98
N THR A 290 -0.54 5.56 6.77
CA THR A 290 0.03 4.27 7.15
C THR A 290 -0.61 3.11 6.42
N GLN A 291 -1.63 3.34 5.58
CA GLN A 291 -2.33 2.34 4.79
C GLN A 291 -2.48 2.83 3.35
N TRP A 292 -2.32 1.93 2.37
CA TRP A 292 -2.43 2.28 0.94
C TRP A 292 -3.05 1.18 0.08
N SER A 293 -3.35 0.03 0.67
CA SER A 293 -3.81 -1.18 -0.01
C SER A 293 -4.89 -1.86 0.82
N ASP A 294 -5.97 -2.26 0.16
CA ASP A 294 -7.11 -3.00 0.70
C ASP A 294 -7.39 -4.15 -0.31
N GLN A 295 -6.80 -5.31 -0.08
CA GLN A 295 -6.82 -6.38 -1.08
C GLN A 295 -8.18 -7.08 -1.15
N ASP A 296 -8.87 -7.25 -0.03
CA ASP A 296 -10.13 -7.99 0.06
C ASP A 296 -11.37 -7.10 0.18
N GLY A 297 -11.19 -5.79 0.34
CA GLY A 297 -12.23 -4.77 0.30
C GLY A 297 -13.00 -4.65 1.61
N ASP A 298 -12.35 -4.90 2.75
CA ASP A 298 -12.98 -4.96 4.06
C ASP A 298 -12.89 -3.67 4.90
N GLU A 299 -12.28 -2.62 4.31
CA GLU A 299 -12.03 -1.31 4.92
C GLU A 299 -10.90 -1.28 5.98
N TYR A 300 -10.12 -2.35 6.11
CA TYR A 300 -8.87 -2.41 6.89
C TYR A 300 -7.67 -2.54 5.93
N GLY A 301 -6.54 -1.95 6.34
CA GLY A 301 -5.41 -1.82 5.44
C GLY A 301 -4.38 -2.92 5.58
N ASP A 302 -3.87 -3.43 4.46
CA ASP A 302 -2.95 -4.59 4.40
C ASP A 302 -1.59 -4.34 5.08
N ASN A 303 -1.22 -3.08 5.37
CA ASN A 303 0.04 -2.77 6.02
C ASN A 303 -0.04 -3.09 7.52
N ALA A 304 0.50 -4.24 7.91
CA ALA A 304 0.53 -4.74 9.29
C ALA A 304 1.17 -3.79 10.33
N SER A 305 1.93 -2.77 9.91
CA SER A 305 2.52 -1.77 10.82
C SER A 305 1.74 -0.45 10.87
N GLY A 306 0.66 -0.32 10.10
CA GLY A 306 -0.17 0.88 10.05
C GLY A 306 -1.31 0.90 11.06
N ASN A 307 -2.00 2.03 11.13
CA ASN A 307 -3.26 2.14 11.85
C ASN A 307 -4.32 1.31 11.13
N TYR A 308 -5.28 0.75 11.86
CA TYR A 308 -6.35 -0.07 11.28
C TYR A 308 -5.81 -1.17 10.35
N SER A 309 -4.71 -1.81 10.76
CA SER A 309 -4.10 -2.90 10.01
C SER A 309 -5.02 -4.11 9.95
N ASP A 310 -5.11 -4.71 8.79
CA ASP A 310 -5.83 -5.96 8.57
C ASP A 310 -4.99 -7.17 9.05
N ASN A 311 -5.54 -7.92 10.00
CA ASN A 311 -5.00 -9.18 10.52
C ASN A 311 -5.37 -10.39 9.63
N CYS A 312 -6.21 -10.18 8.61
CA CYS A 312 -6.54 -11.14 7.56
C CYS A 312 -6.52 -10.55 6.13
N PRO A 313 -5.35 -10.10 5.59
CA PRO A 313 -5.21 -9.36 4.31
C PRO A 313 -5.75 -9.99 3.01
N ASN A 314 -6.36 -11.17 3.07
CA ASN A 314 -6.92 -11.85 1.91
C ASN A 314 -8.35 -12.36 2.16
N VAL A 315 -8.91 -12.14 3.35
CA VAL A 315 -10.21 -12.67 3.78
C VAL A 315 -10.94 -11.57 4.54
N ALA A 316 -11.87 -10.93 3.82
CA ALA A 316 -12.60 -9.80 4.37
C ALA A 316 -13.31 -10.15 5.69
N ASN A 317 -12.89 -9.47 6.77
CA ASN A 317 -13.46 -9.55 8.12
C ASN A 317 -13.93 -8.16 8.62
N PRO A 318 -14.84 -7.51 7.86
CA PRO A 318 -15.29 -6.15 8.14
C PRO A 318 -16.21 -6.06 9.35
N ALA A 319 -16.29 -4.86 9.94
CA ALA A 319 -17.04 -4.51 11.15
C ALA A 319 -18.57 -4.60 10.97
N THR A 320 -19.10 -5.81 10.79
CA THR A 320 -20.50 -6.00 10.36
C THR A 320 -21.39 -6.62 11.42
N VAL A 321 -20.82 -7.29 12.43
CA VAL A 321 -21.56 -7.97 13.49
C VAL A 321 -20.80 -7.89 14.83
N ASP A 322 -21.50 -7.51 15.89
CA ASP A 322 -21.04 -7.67 17.27
C ASP A 322 -21.22 -9.13 17.68
N THR A 323 -20.15 -9.92 17.59
CA THR A 323 -20.09 -11.33 18.00
C THR A 323 -19.97 -11.49 19.52
N THR A 324 -19.39 -10.49 20.19
CA THR A 324 -19.12 -10.50 21.64
C THR A 324 -20.33 -10.11 22.51
N GLY A 325 -21.39 -9.57 21.90
CA GLY A 325 -22.60 -9.11 22.59
C GLY A 325 -22.40 -7.86 23.46
N ASN A 326 -21.30 -7.14 23.26
CA ASN A 326 -20.93 -5.95 24.05
C ASN A 326 -21.46 -4.62 23.46
N GLY A 327 -22.11 -4.67 22.30
CA GLY A 327 -22.65 -3.53 21.56
C GLY A 327 -21.65 -2.88 20.59
N VAL A 328 -20.49 -3.49 20.33
CA VAL A 328 -19.44 -3.01 19.42
C VAL A 328 -19.22 -4.09 18.35
N PRO A 329 -19.33 -3.77 17.04
CA PRO A 329 -18.95 -4.70 15.97
C PRO A 329 -17.51 -5.15 16.17
N ASP A 330 -17.27 -6.46 16.17
CA ASP A 330 -15.94 -7.04 16.36
C ASP A 330 -15.30 -7.24 14.99
N ALA A 331 -14.78 -6.15 14.43
CA ALA A 331 -13.90 -6.24 13.28
C ALA A 331 -12.50 -6.59 13.74
N GLN A 332 -11.81 -7.41 12.95
CA GLN A 332 -10.41 -7.76 13.22
C GLN A 332 -10.26 -8.52 14.56
N ALA A 333 -11.23 -9.37 14.87
CA ALA A 333 -11.15 -10.28 16.02
C ALA A 333 -9.91 -11.18 15.89
N ASP A 334 -9.26 -11.42 17.02
CA ASP A 334 -8.01 -12.17 17.19
C ASP A 334 -8.05 -12.73 18.61
N TYR A 335 -8.64 -13.92 18.74
CA TYR A 335 -9.06 -14.49 20.01
C TYR A 335 -7.85 -14.89 20.89
N ASP A 336 -6.83 -15.53 20.31
CA ASP A 336 -5.59 -15.91 21.00
C ASP A 336 -4.50 -14.82 21.02
N GLN A 337 -4.69 -13.72 20.27
CA GLN A 337 -3.76 -12.59 20.16
C GLN A 337 -2.41 -12.97 19.52
N ASP A 338 -2.36 -13.94 18.60
CA ASP A 338 -1.17 -14.29 17.82
C ASP A 338 -0.90 -13.35 16.64
N GLY A 339 -1.88 -12.52 16.29
CA GLY A 339 -1.82 -11.52 15.22
C GLY A 339 -2.41 -11.99 13.89
N LYS A 340 -2.92 -13.21 13.79
CA LYS A 340 -3.86 -13.63 12.73
C LYS A 340 -5.28 -13.48 13.26
N GLY A 341 -6.19 -12.99 12.43
CA GLY A 341 -7.57 -12.84 12.86
C GLY A 341 -8.36 -14.13 12.75
N ASP A 342 -9.42 -14.28 13.54
CA ASP A 342 -10.28 -15.47 13.58
C ASP A 342 -10.88 -15.85 12.20
N ALA A 343 -10.93 -14.90 11.26
CA ALA A 343 -11.42 -15.16 9.90
C ALA A 343 -10.42 -15.93 9.02
N CYS A 344 -9.15 -15.95 9.39
CA CYS A 344 -8.05 -16.54 8.64
C CYS A 344 -7.05 -17.31 9.51
N ASP A 345 -7.28 -17.38 10.82
CA ASP A 345 -6.70 -18.42 11.66
C ASP A 345 -7.44 -19.74 11.45
N ASP A 346 -6.73 -20.85 11.61
CA ASP A 346 -7.31 -22.20 11.53
C ASP A 346 -7.31 -22.87 12.94
N ASP A 347 -6.93 -22.12 13.98
CA ASP A 347 -6.72 -22.49 15.39
C ASP A 347 -6.93 -21.22 16.25
N ASP A 348 -8.18 -20.82 16.42
CA ASP A 348 -8.59 -19.52 16.96
C ASP A 348 -8.19 -19.31 18.44
N ASP A 349 -8.06 -20.36 19.25
CA ASP A 349 -7.66 -20.27 20.67
C ASP A 349 -6.20 -20.67 20.97
N GLY A 350 -5.49 -21.13 19.94
CA GLY A 350 -4.06 -21.38 19.95
C GLY A 350 -3.63 -22.59 20.79
N ASP A 351 -4.56 -23.53 21.04
CA ASP A 351 -4.29 -24.75 21.79
C ASP A 351 -3.64 -25.86 20.92
N GLY A 352 -3.61 -25.68 19.60
CA GLY A 352 -3.00 -26.61 18.65
C GLY A 352 -3.94 -27.66 18.07
N ALA A 353 -5.23 -27.67 18.45
CA ALA A 353 -6.31 -28.26 17.67
C ALA A 353 -6.68 -27.31 16.53
N LEU A 354 -7.21 -27.84 15.43
CA LEU A 354 -7.68 -26.97 14.34
C LEU A 354 -9.18 -26.74 14.52
N ASP A 355 -9.70 -25.55 14.27
CA ASP A 355 -11.14 -25.21 14.48
C ASP A 355 -12.09 -26.23 13.82
N THR A 356 -11.67 -26.81 12.70
CA THR A 356 -12.46 -27.83 11.97
C THR A 356 -12.59 -29.17 12.67
N SER A 357 -11.70 -29.46 13.61
CA SER A 357 -11.62 -30.68 14.42
C SER A 357 -11.73 -30.38 15.92
N ASP A 358 -11.94 -29.11 16.27
CA ASP A 358 -12.08 -28.60 17.62
C ASP A 358 -13.57 -28.44 17.99
N MET A 359 -13.99 -29.03 19.11
CA MET A 359 -15.33 -28.89 19.68
C MET A 359 -15.50 -27.59 20.48
N CYS A 360 -14.39 -26.97 20.87
CA CYS A 360 -14.25 -25.71 21.56
C CYS A 360 -13.37 -24.69 20.78
N PRO A 361 -13.65 -24.33 19.50
CA PRO A 361 -12.77 -23.47 18.70
C PRO A 361 -12.43 -22.09 19.27
N SER A 362 -13.19 -21.60 20.26
CA SER A 362 -12.87 -20.36 20.97
C SER A 362 -12.86 -20.63 22.47
N GLY A 363 -12.06 -21.62 22.88
CA GLY A 363 -11.95 -22.13 24.22
C GLY A 363 -11.03 -21.29 25.11
N ILE A 364 -10.49 -21.88 26.18
CA ILE A 364 -9.53 -21.23 27.05
C ILE A 364 -8.22 -21.11 26.29
N THR A 365 -7.64 -19.91 26.24
CA THR A 365 -6.29 -19.72 25.66
C THR A 365 -5.18 -20.13 26.63
N GLU A 366 -3.93 -20.22 26.17
CA GLU A 366 -2.71 -20.50 26.95
C GLU A 366 -2.54 -21.95 27.47
N TRP A 367 -3.09 -22.94 26.76
CA TRP A 367 -2.77 -24.36 26.97
C TRP A 367 -2.46 -25.02 25.62
N THR A 368 -2.31 -26.35 25.62
CA THR A 368 -2.15 -27.09 24.36
C THR A 368 -2.89 -28.40 24.44
N SER A 369 -3.67 -28.75 23.42
CA SER A 369 -4.29 -30.07 23.28
C SER A 369 -3.22 -31.17 23.29
N THR A 370 -3.31 -32.02 24.29
CA THR A 370 -2.45 -33.20 24.46
C THR A 370 -3.26 -34.29 25.13
N SER A 371 -2.93 -35.56 24.90
CA SER A 371 -3.58 -36.73 25.51
C SER A 371 -3.54 -36.81 27.06
N VAL A 372 -3.12 -35.75 27.75
CA VAL A 372 -3.11 -35.61 29.21
C VAL A 372 -4.04 -34.48 29.68
N THR A 373 -4.28 -33.49 28.82
CA THR A 373 -5.09 -32.30 29.09
C THR A 373 -6.37 -32.25 28.27
N ASP A 374 -6.44 -33.04 27.20
CA ASP A 374 -7.55 -33.25 26.28
C ASP A 374 -7.45 -34.75 25.89
N PHE A 375 -8.26 -35.57 26.54
CA PHE A 375 -8.07 -37.02 26.51
C PHE A 375 -8.48 -37.65 25.17
N ASP A 376 -9.59 -37.21 24.59
CA ASP A 376 -10.08 -37.67 23.29
C ASP A 376 -9.52 -36.90 22.08
N GLN A 377 -8.82 -35.79 22.33
CA GLN A 377 -8.20 -34.90 21.34
C GLN A 377 -9.22 -34.16 20.47
N ASP A 378 -10.30 -33.70 21.09
CA ASP A 378 -11.34 -32.94 20.45
C ASP A 378 -11.16 -31.42 20.55
N GLY A 379 -10.09 -30.94 21.19
CA GLY A 379 -9.77 -29.51 21.35
C GLY A 379 -10.41 -28.85 22.58
N CYS A 380 -11.18 -29.57 23.39
CA CYS A 380 -11.71 -29.05 24.65
C CYS A 380 -10.82 -29.40 25.85
N LEU A 381 -10.62 -28.45 26.76
CA LEU A 381 -9.84 -28.68 27.97
C LEU A 381 -10.66 -29.47 29.00
N ASP A 382 -10.31 -30.76 29.18
CA ASP A 382 -10.95 -31.75 30.06
C ASP A 382 -11.61 -31.15 31.34
N ASN A 383 -10.80 -30.47 32.17
CA ASN A 383 -11.25 -30.11 33.52
C ASN A 383 -12.16 -28.88 33.60
N THR A 384 -12.41 -28.20 32.48
CA THR A 384 -13.02 -26.87 32.50
C THR A 384 -14.02 -26.59 31.38
N GLU A 385 -13.77 -27.09 30.17
CA GLU A 385 -14.57 -26.77 28.99
C GLU A 385 -15.18 -28.00 28.35
N ASP A 386 -14.60 -29.16 28.58
CA ASP A 386 -15.17 -30.44 28.23
C ASP A 386 -16.13 -30.92 29.33
N ASP A 387 -17.27 -31.46 28.90
CA ASP A 387 -18.26 -32.08 29.79
C ASP A 387 -18.31 -33.62 29.57
N ASP A 388 -17.52 -34.18 28.65
CA ASP A 388 -17.47 -35.58 28.19
C ASP A 388 -16.02 -35.94 27.76
N ASP A 389 -15.12 -36.08 28.75
CA ASP A 389 -13.65 -36.15 28.59
C ASP A 389 -13.15 -37.27 27.64
N ASP A 390 -13.94 -38.32 27.36
CA ASP A 390 -13.57 -39.39 26.42
C ASP A 390 -14.48 -39.54 25.19
N ASN A 391 -15.43 -38.61 25.04
CA ASN A 391 -16.41 -38.51 23.97
C ASN A 391 -17.17 -39.82 23.70
N ASP A 392 -17.41 -40.63 24.73
CA ASP A 392 -18.20 -41.85 24.59
C ASP A 392 -19.71 -41.56 24.50
N GLY A 393 -20.13 -40.34 24.85
CA GLY A 393 -21.50 -39.84 24.84
C GLY A 393 -22.19 -39.82 26.21
N VAL A 394 -21.49 -40.16 27.29
CA VAL A 394 -21.92 -40.06 28.69
C VAL A 394 -21.16 -38.91 29.35
N PRO A 395 -21.84 -37.84 29.81
CA PRO A 395 -21.13 -36.71 30.40
C PRO A 395 -20.45 -37.10 31.72
N ASP A 396 -19.28 -36.52 32.00
CA ASP A 396 -18.40 -36.73 33.17
C ASP A 396 -19.09 -36.88 34.53
N ASN A 397 -20.21 -36.17 34.71
CA ASN A 397 -20.96 -36.16 35.97
C ASN A 397 -21.89 -37.38 36.15
N ALA A 398 -22.16 -38.09 35.07
CA ALA A 398 -22.94 -39.32 35.00
C ALA A 398 -22.07 -40.54 34.68
N ASP A 399 -20.83 -40.30 34.24
CA ASP A 399 -19.84 -41.31 33.90
C ASP A 399 -19.00 -41.75 35.13
N LEU A 400 -18.98 -43.06 35.40
CA LEU A 400 -18.14 -43.68 36.43
C LEU A 400 -16.69 -43.88 35.97
N CYS A 401 -16.47 -43.91 34.66
CA CYS A 401 -15.22 -44.04 33.94
C CYS A 401 -14.93 -42.83 33.04
N GLN A 402 -14.97 -41.61 33.63
CA GLN A 402 -14.68 -40.31 32.99
C GLN A 402 -13.56 -40.26 31.93
N LYS A 403 -12.59 -41.20 31.99
CA LYS A 403 -11.59 -41.42 30.94
C LYS A 403 -11.44 -42.89 30.68
N SER A 404 -12.12 -43.39 29.67
CA SER A 404 -12.04 -44.79 29.27
C SER A 404 -10.71 -45.11 28.64
N ASN A 405 -10.18 -46.31 28.89
CA ASN A 405 -8.86 -46.71 28.39
C ASN A 405 -8.78 -46.77 26.86
N GLU A 406 -9.92 -46.89 26.18
CA GLU A 406 -10.06 -46.86 24.73
C GLU A 406 -11.26 -45.97 24.35
N LEU A 407 -11.08 -45.11 23.34
CA LEU A 407 -12.19 -44.31 22.80
C LEU A 407 -13.27 -45.23 22.24
N PHE A 408 -14.46 -45.17 22.81
CA PHE A 408 -15.62 -45.93 22.37
C PHE A 408 -16.85 -45.02 22.31
N ASN A 409 -18.02 -45.60 22.10
CA ASN A 409 -19.28 -44.87 22.25
C ASN A 409 -20.18 -45.75 23.09
N SER A 410 -20.66 -45.21 24.21
CA SER A 410 -21.52 -45.92 25.14
C SER A 410 -22.81 -46.35 24.44
N SER A 411 -23.09 -47.65 24.54
CA SER A 411 -24.31 -48.22 24.00
C SER A 411 -24.63 -49.53 24.72
N SER A 412 -25.89 -49.94 24.67
CA SER A 412 -26.36 -51.20 25.29
C SER A 412 -25.73 -52.49 24.72
N LEU A 413 -24.70 -52.42 23.87
CA LEU A 413 -23.96 -53.56 23.34
C LEU A 413 -22.60 -53.76 24.02
N ASN A 414 -22.06 -52.72 24.63
CA ASN A 414 -20.69 -52.63 25.11
C ASN A 414 -20.55 -51.85 26.42
N ASP A 415 -21.61 -51.17 26.86
CA ASP A 415 -21.82 -50.58 28.19
C ASP A 415 -23.25 -50.98 28.59
N HIS A 416 -23.36 -52.02 29.41
CA HIS A 416 -24.65 -52.69 29.66
C HIS A 416 -25.52 -51.94 30.67
N ASP A 417 -24.93 -51.32 31.68
CA ASP A 417 -25.63 -50.55 32.70
C ASP A 417 -25.73 -49.04 32.40
N ALA A 418 -25.04 -48.57 31.35
CA ALA A 418 -24.99 -47.20 30.88
C ALA A 418 -24.29 -46.25 31.87
N ASP A 419 -23.25 -46.73 32.56
CA ASP A 419 -22.44 -45.92 33.47
C ASP A 419 -21.19 -45.27 32.83
N GLY A 420 -20.98 -45.47 31.54
CA GLY A 420 -19.83 -44.93 30.78
C GLY A 420 -18.58 -45.81 30.84
N CYS A 421 -18.62 -46.97 31.50
CA CYS A 421 -17.53 -47.92 31.52
C CYS A 421 -17.68 -48.99 30.40
N LEU A 422 -16.55 -49.39 29.79
CA LEU A 422 -16.58 -50.40 28.73
C LEU A 422 -16.55 -51.84 29.29
N ASP A 423 -17.64 -52.60 29.15
CA ASP A 423 -17.78 -53.98 29.67
C ASP A 423 -16.67 -54.98 29.23
N THR A 424 -16.02 -54.71 28.09
CA THR A 424 -15.19 -55.73 27.40
C THR A 424 -13.71 -55.70 27.76
N ASN A 425 -13.27 -54.68 28.47
CA ASN A 425 -11.90 -54.53 28.92
C ASN A 425 -11.80 -54.86 30.43
N GLU A 426 -10.83 -54.30 31.15
CA GLU A 426 -10.69 -54.52 32.61
C GLU A 426 -10.97 -53.22 33.38
N GLU A 427 -11.71 -52.30 32.75
CA GLU A 427 -12.08 -50.98 33.26
C GLU A 427 -13.35 -51.07 34.08
N ASP A 428 -14.38 -51.68 33.49
CA ASP A 428 -15.55 -52.15 34.21
C ASP A 428 -15.26 -53.53 34.80
N SER A 429 -15.77 -53.76 36.00
CA SER A 429 -15.67 -55.05 36.68
C SER A 429 -16.98 -55.52 37.27
N ASP A 430 -18.07 -54.82 36.95
CA ASP A 430 -19.42 -54.97 37.47
C ASP A 430 -20.39 -54.49 36.37
N ASP A 431 -20.46 -55.23 35.25
CA ASP A 431 -21.08 -54.80 33.97
C ASP A 431 -22.58 -54.46 34.08
N ASP A 432 -23.28 -54.87 35.16
CA ASP A 432 -24.68 -54.52 35.43
C ASP A 432 -24.88 -53.64 36.69
N ASN A 433 -23.78 -53.36 37.39
CA ASN A 433 -23.65 -52.43 38.52
C ASN A 433 -24.64 -52.74 39.64
N ASP A 434 -24.80 -54.03 39.94
CA ASP A 434 -25.54 -54.54 41.08
C ASP A 434 -24.68 -54.63 42.36
N GLY A 435 -23.37 -54.40 42.24
CA GLY A 435 -22.41 -54.45 43.34
C GLY A 435 -21.71 -55.80 43.53
N VAL A 436 -21.93 -56.77 42.64
CA VAL A 436 -21.25 -58.06 42.56
C VAL A 436 -20.36 -58.08 41.32
N THR A 437 -19.05 -58.09 41.54
CA THR A 437 -18.10 -58.10 40.42
C THR A 437 -18.29 -59.29 39.48
N ASP A 438 -18.11 -59.13 38.17
CA ASP A 438 -18.36 -60.16 37.13
C ASP A 438 -17.71 -61.52 37.41
N ILE A 439 -16.54 -61.53 38.05
CA ILE A 439 -15.80 -62.77 38.37
C ILE A 439 -16.56 -63.62 39.40
N LYS A 440 -17.38 -62.99 40.23
CA LYS A 440 -18.20 -63.62 41.27
C LYS A 440 -19.66 -63.70 40.89
N ASP A 441 -20.06 -62.97 39.85
CA ASP A 441 -21.42 -62.91 39.36
C ASP A 441 -21.74 -64.11 38.44
N LEU A 442 -22.88 -64.77 38.65
CA LEU A 442 -23.39 -65.81 37.74
C LEU A 442 -24.24 -65.24 36.60
N CYS A 443 -24.71 -64.01 36.74
CA CYS A 443 -25.40 -63.17 35.77
C CYS A 443 -24.67 -61.84 35.50
N PRO A 444 -23.38 -61.81 35.09
CA PRO A 444 -22.62 -60.55 34.98
C PRO A 444 -23.24 -59.44 34.11
N LYS A 445 -24.14 -59.78 33.17
CA LYS A 445 -24.87 -58.81 32.33
C LYS A 445 -26.37 -58.97 32.55
N GLY A 446 -26.76 -58.91 33.81
CA GLY A 446 -28.11 -59.18 34.27
C GLY A 446 -29.04 -57.98 34.16
N GLU A 447 -30.02 -57.87 35.04
CA GLU A 447 -30.80 -56.65 35.16
C GLU A 447 -29.89 -55.54 35.67
N ALA A 448 -29.74 -54.44 34.93
CA ALA A 448 -28.82 -53.40 35.35
C ALA A 448 -29.35 -52.49 36.48
N ASN A 449 -28.44 -51.80 37.17
CA ASN A 449 -28.69 -50.70 38.10
C ASN A 449 -29.57 -51.06 39.32
N TRP A 450 -29.30 -52.20 39.97
CA TRP A 450 -29.87 -52.54 41.26
C TRP A 450 -28.77 -52.75 42.30
N VAL A 451 -29.06 -53.42 43.41
CA VAL A 451 -28.03 -53.73 44.41
C VAL A 451 -28.30 -55.13 44.93
N SER A 452 -27.33 -56.05 44.80
CA SER A 452 -27.37 -57.37 45.41
C SER A 452 -27.55 -57.25 46.92
N THR A 453 -28.71 -57.71 47.38
CA THR A 453 -29.07 -57.75 48.80
C THR A 453 -29.76 -59.07 49.08
N LEU A 454 -29.61 -59.60 50.30
CA LEU A 454 -30.27 -60.84 50.79
C LEU A 454 -31.81 -60.90 50.68
N SER A 455 -32.46 -59.88 50.10
CA SER A 455 -33.90 -59.83 49.84
C SER A 455 -34.28 -59.74 48.37
N ALA A 456 -33.29 -59.62 47.48
CA ALA A 456 -33.44 -59.52 46.03
C ALA A 456 -32.48 -60.45 45.26
N ASP A 457 -31.46 -60.97 45.96
CA ASP A 457 -30.50 -61.98 45.57
C ASP A 457 -30.27 -62.83 46.83
N TRP A 458 -30.94 -63.98 46.89
CA TRP A 458 -31.05 -64.77 48.11
C TRP A 458 -29.75 -65.50 48.45
N ASP A 459 -29.05 -66.01 47.45
CA ASP A 459 -27.83 -66.80 47.62
C ASP A 459 -26.53 -65.96 47.49
N GLY A 460 -26.65 -64.75 46.94
CA GLY A 460 -25.60 -63.75 46.83
C GLY A 460 -24.71 -63.95 45.61
N ASP A 461 -25.24 -64.51 44.53
CA ASP A 461 -24.50 -64.86 43.32
C ASP A 461 -24.52 -63.79 42.22
N GLY A 462 -25.22 -62.66 42.43
CA GLY A 462 -25.35 -61.57 41.46
C GLY A 462 -26.51 -61.72 40.48
N CYS A 463 -27.25 -62.83 40.52
CA CYS A 463 -28.49 -62.99 39.77
C CYS A 463 -29.69 -62.48 40.58
N LYS A 464 -30.56 -61.70 39.95
CA LYS A 464 -31.75 -61.19 40.62
C LYS A 464 -32.89 -62.21 40.64
N ASP A 465 -33.29 -62.64 41.85
CA ASP A 465 -34.32 -63.65 42.15
C ASP A 465 -35.58 -63.52 41.25
N ASP A 466 -36.13 -62.31 41.09
CA ASP A 466 -37.46 -62.13 40.48
C ASP A 466 -37.47 -61.98 38.96
N VAL A 467 -36.31 -61.91 38.31
CA VAL A 467 -36.20 -61.59 36.88
C VAL A 467 -35.36 -62.59 36.10
N GLU A 468 -34.22 -62.99 36.62
CA GLU A 468 -33.18 -63.69 35.84
C GLU A 468 -32.50 -64.84 36.55
N ASP A 469 -32.58 -64.90 37.87
CA ASP A 469 -32.32 -66.12 38.60
C ASP A 469 -33.51 -67.08 38.42
N SER A 470 -33.21 -68.36 38.32
CA SER A 470 -34.23 -69.42 38.26
C SER A 470 -33.99 -70.51 39.30
N ASP A 471 -32.97 -70.37 40.13
CA ASP A 471 -32.57 -71.26 41.22
C ASP A 471 -32.13 -70.37 42.40
N ASP A 472 -33.10 -69.71 43.04
CA ASP A 472 -32.89 -68.61 44.01
C ASP A 472 -31.95 -69.00 45.18
N ASP A 473 -31.74 -70.28 45.46
CA ASP A 473 -30.81 -70.75 46.50
C ASP A 473 -29.58 -71.53 45.98
N ASN A 474 -29.43 -71.67 44.65
CA ASN A 474 -28.36 -72.38 43.97
C ASN A 474 -28.11 -73.79 44.52
N ASP A 475 -29.17 -74.54 44.80
CA ASP A 475 -29.09 -75.94 45.21
C ASP A 475 -29.21 -76.94 44.05
N GLY A 476 -29.49 -76.42 42.86
CA GLY A 476 -29.53 -77.13 41.59
C GLY A 476 -30.93 -77.58 41.18
N PHE A 477 -31.99 -76.95 41.70
CA PHE A 477 -33.38 -77.16 41.30
C PHE A 477 -34.04 -75.84 40.89
N ASP A 478 -34.48 -75.74 39.63
CA ASP A 478 -35.23 -74.56 39.19
C ASP A 478 -36.46 -74.30 40.09
N ASP A 479 -36.76 -73.05 40.44
CA ASP A 479 -37.83 -72.65 41.38
C ASP A 479 -39.22 -73.19 41.01
N ASP A 480 -39.48 -73.34 39.71
CA ASP A 480 -40.74 -73.88 39.17
C ASP A 480 -40.93 -75.38 39.49
N LEU A 481 -39.83 -76.07 39.79
CA LEU A 481 -39.74 -77.48 40.15
C LEU A 481 -39.34 -77.69 41.61
N ASP A 482 -38.95 -76.63 42.31
CA ASP A 482 -38.63 -76.62 43.74
C ASP A 482 -39.83 -76.20 44.61
N SER A 483 -40.07 -76.96 45.67
CA SER A 483 -41.08 -76.68 46.68
C SER A 483 -40.60 -75.71 47.77
N CYS A 484 -39.31 -75.39 47.82
CA CYS A 484 -38.70 -74.39 48.68
C CYS A 484 -37.62 -73.56 47.96
N PRO A 485 -38.02 -72.76 46.96
CA PRO A 485 -37.11 -71.97 46.11
C PRO A 485 -36.01 -71.17 46.84
N THR A 486 -36.33 -70.61 48.01
CA THR A 486 -35.36 -69.84 48.83
C THR A 486 -34.87 -70.66 50.04
N GLY A 487 -34.40 -71.88 49.80
CA GLY A 487 -33.97 -72.85 50.79
C GLY A 487 -32.51 -72.67 51.23
N LEU A 488 -31.83 -73.79 51.45
CA LEU A 488 -30.45 -73.89 51.90
C LEU A 488 -29.55 -74.19 50.71
N SER A 489 -28.69 -73.25 50.36
CA SER A 489 -27.73 -73.40 49.25
C SER A 489 -26.74 -74.57 49.38
N GLN A 490 -26.27 -75.09 48.24
CA GLN A 490 -25.05 -75.92 48.08
C GLN A 490 -25.04 -77.31 48.76
N TRP A 491 -26.05 -78.16 48.54
CA TRP A 491 -26.08 -79.56 49.01
C TRP A 491 -26.16 -80.61 47.88
N GLU A 492 -25.80 -80.19 46.66
CA GLU A 492 -25.91 -80.91 45.40
C GLU A 492 -25.32 -82.35 45.42
N ASP A 493 -24.22 -82.53 46.18
CA ASP A 493 -23.48 -83.80 46.30
C ASP A 493 -24.17 -84.86 47.19
N GLN A 494 -25.28 -84.52 47.86
CA GLN A 494 -25.99 -85.43 48.79
C GLN A 494 -27.48 -85.64 48.48
N ARG A 495 -27.96 -85.15 47.31
CA ARG A 495 -29.38 -85.13 46.91
C ARG A 495 -30.14 -86.44 47.11
N ALA A 496 -29.60 -87.56 46.63
CA ALA A 496 -30.30 -88.86 46.67
C ALA A 496 -30.55 -89.44 48.07
N GLU A 497 -29.89 -88.93 49.11
CA GLU A 497 -30.05 -89.39 50.49
C GLU A 497 -30.82 -88.40 51.38
N LEU A 498 -30.98 -87.15 50.94
CA LEU A 498 -31.51 -86.05 51.75
C LEU A 498 -32.77 -85.38 51.19
N ASP A 499 -33.13 -85.63 49.93
CA ASP A 499 -34.42 -85.27 49.31
C ASP A 499 -35.00 -86.51 48.64
N LEU A 500 -35.89 -87.21 49.35
CA LEU A 500 -36.39 -88.52 48.91
C LEU A 500 -37.47 -88.43 47.83
N ASP A 501 -38.28 -87.37 47.82
CA ASP A 501 -39.33 -87.16 46.81
C ASP A 501 -38.91 -86.28 45.63
N MET A 502 -37.66 -85.78 45.65
CA MET A 502 -37.04 -84.99 44.58
C MET A 502 -37.86 -83.73 44.30
N ASP A 503 -38.32 -83.08 45.36
CA ASP A 503 -39.13 -81.86 45.30
C ASP A 503 -38.34 -80.58 45.55
N GLY A 504 -37.00 -80.68 45.63
CA GLY A 504 -36.08 -79.59 45.87
C GLY A 504 -35.87 -79.26 47.36
N CYS A 505 -36.62 -79.89 48.28
CA CYS A 505 -36.49 -79.60 49.69
C CYS A 505 -35.76 -80.63 50.51
N LEU A 506 -34.87 -80.17 51.40
CA LEU A 506 -34.22 -81.07 52.35
C LEU A 506 -35.22 -81.65 53.35
N ASP A 507 -35.40 -82.97 53.27
CA ASP A 507 -36.34 -83.71 54.09
C ASP A 507 -36.07 -83.53 55.59
N GLY A 508 -37.06 -82.98 56.30
CA GLY A 508 -37.00 -82.79 57.76
C GLY A 508 -36.23 -81.55 58.24
N ARG A 509 -35.67 -80.74 57.34
CA ARG A 509 -35.15 -79.40 57.65
C ARG A 509 -36.00 -78.30 57.00
N GLU A 510 -36.42 -78.50 55.75
CA GLU A 510 -37.19 -77.53 54.95
C GLU A 510 -38.62 -77.99 54.66
N SER A 511 -38.83 -79.30 54.52
CA SER A 511 -40.15 -79.93 54.33
C SER A 511 -40.56 -80.76 55.58
N PRO A 512 -41.34 -80.19 56.53
CA PRO A 512 -41.58 -80.86 57.82
C PRO A 512 -42.62 -81.99 57.81
N LEU A 513 -43.17 -82.38 56.65
CA LEU A 513 -44.42 -83.15 56.58
C LEU A 513 -44.41 -84.47 55.78
N GLN A 514 -43.29 -84.92 55.22
CA GLN A 514 -43.27 -86.13 54.40
C GLN A 514 -42.38 -87.29 54.92
N GLN A 515 -42.33 -87.53 56.24
CA GLN A 515 -41.63 -88.71 56.77
C GLN A 515 -42.51 -89.98 56.82
N GLY A 516 -42.18 -90.95 55.98
CA GLY A 516 -42.68 -92.32 56.02
C GLY A 516 -42.33 -93.06 57.34
N SER A 517 -43.29 -93.06 58.27
CA SER A 517 -43.46 -93.97 59.42
C SER A 517 -42.24 -94.37 60.29
N GLY A 518 -42.20 -93.83 61.52
CA GLY A 518 -42.01 -94.67 62.71
C GLY A 518 -40.94 -94.26 63.73
N VAL A 519 -41.41 -93.65 64.82
CA VAL A 519 -40.84 -93.60 66.19
C VAL A 519 -39.69 -92.61 66.44
N VAL A 520 -39.98 -91.68 67.35
CA VAL A 520 -39.16 -90.63 67.95
C VAL A 520 -37.90 -91.17 68.63
N ASP A 521 -36.78 -90.44 68.58
CA ASP A 521 -35.83 -90.45 69.70
C ASP A 521 -35.26 -89.05 70.01
N GLU A 522 -35.49 -88.61 71.24
CA GLU A 522 -35.08 -87.35 71.87
C GLU A 522 -33.58 -87.40 72.26
N GLN A 523 -32.76 -88.09 71.48
CA GLN A 523 -31.36 -88.41 71.76
C GLN A 523 -30.38 -87.83 70.71
N TYR A 524 -30.87 -87.29 69.59
CA TYR A 524 -30.04 -86.67 68.55
C TYR A 524 -29.61 -85.23 68.87
N TYR A 525 -30.46 -84.47 69.59
CA TYR A 525 -30.17 -83.06 69.92
C TYR A 525 -29.05 -82.86 70.96
N LEU A 526 -28.64 -83.90 71.69
CA LEU A 526 -27.60 -83.80 72.71
C LEU A 526 -26.19 -84.16 72.22
N ASP A 527 -26.06 -84.89 71.10
CA ASP A 527 -24.76 -85.21 70.52
C ASP A 527 -24.23 -84.10 69.59
N LEU A 528 -25.11 -83.25 69.03
CA LEU A 528 -24.71 -82.09 68.21
C LEU A 528 -24.04 -80.97 69.01
N ILE A 529 -24.37 -80.80 70.30
CA ILE A 529 -23.81 -79.71 71.15
C ILE A 529 -22.42 -80.08 71.69
N ALA A 530 -22.07 -81.37 71.69
CA ALA A 530 -20.80 -81.85 72.26
C ALA A 530 -19.62 -81.82 71.26
N ASN A 531 -19.86 -81.65 69.96
CA ASN A 531 -18.82 -81.82 68.93
C ASN A 531 -18.37 -80.52 68.22
N GLN A 532 -18.91 -79.35 68.63
CA GLN A 532 -18.58 -78.04 68.04
C GLN A 532 -17.60 -77.18 68.86
N THR A 533 -16.84 -77.78 69.80
CA THR A 533 -15.87 -77.03 70.64
C THR A 533 -14.42 -77.51 70.50
N GLN A 534 -14.10 -78.22 69.43
CA GLN A 534 -12.73 -78.59 69.06
C GLN A 534 -12.62 -78.47 67.54
N VAL A 535 -11.62 -77.72 67.05
CA VAL A 535 -11.42 -77.29 65.64
C VAL A 535 -12.25 -76.02 65.38
N GLU A 536 -11.75 -74.78 65.47
CA GLU A 536 -10.48 -74.24 65.00
C GLU A 536 -9.97 -73.14 65.97
N GLU A 537 -8.96 -73.47 66.75
CA GLU A 537 -8.21 -72.47 67.54
C GLU A 537 -6.72 -72.59 67.16
N LYS A 538 -6.41 -72.54 65.87
CA LYS A 538 -5.02 -72.51 65.36
C LYS A 538 -4.88 -71.86 63.97
N THR A 539 -5.15 -70.55 63.86
CA THR A 539 -4.63 -69.73 62.74
C THR A 539 -4.48 -68.24 63.08
N PHE A 540 -4.64 -67.83 64.34
CA PHE A 540 -4.59 -66.42 64.73
C PHE A 540 -3.17 -65.87 65.03
N VAL A 541 -2.18 -66.74 65.27
CA VAL A 541 -0.83 -66.32 65.71
C VAL A 541 0.19 -66.25 64.55
N GLU A 542 -0.13 -66.80 63.37
CA GLU A 542 0.76 -66.72 62.19
C GLU A 542 0.45 -65.55 61.24
N GLN A 543 -0.74 -64.97 61.27
CA GLN A 543 -1.07 -63.78 60.46
C GLN A 543 -0.66 -62.44 61.11
N LEU A 544 -0.36 -62.44 62.41
CA LEU A 544 0.12 -61.23 63.12
C LEU A 544 1.58 -60.87 62.78
N ALA A 545 2.32 -61.74 62.09
CA ALA A 545 3.71 -61.51 61.70
C ALA A 545 3.88 -60.91 60.29
N ALA A 546 2.78 -60.73 59.52
CA ALA A 546 2.83 -60.28 58.13
C ALA A 546 2.55 -58.78 57.91
N GLY A 547 2.07 -58.05 58.93
CA GLY A 547 2.06 -56.57 58.92
C GLY A 547 1.22 -55.93 57.82
N ASP A 548 -0.10 -56.13 57.88
CA ASP A 548 -1.08 -55.49 56.97
C ASP A 548 -2.05 -54.59 57.78
N LEU A 549 -2.37 -53.40 57.25
CA LEU A 549 -2.82 -52.23 58.03
C LEU A 549 -4.33 -51.90 57.93
N ASP A 550 -5.13 -52.67 57.19
CA ASP A 550 -6.56 -52.37 56.99
C ASP A 550 -7.54 -53.09 57.94
N ALA A 551 -7.08 -54.01 58.80
CA ALA A 551 -7.97 -54.78 59.68
C ALA A 551 -8.33 -54.09 61.03
N ILE A 552 -7.96 -52.83 61.25
CA ILE A 552 -8.23 -52.11 62.53
C ILE A 552 -9.39 -51.10 62.41
N GLY A 553 -9.84 -50.75 61.20
CA GLY A 553 -10.95 -49.82 60.98
C GLY A 553 -12.35 -50.42 61.22
N LEU A 554 -12.55 -51.69 60.85
CA LEU A 554 -13.89 -52.29 60.77
C LEU A 554 -14.50 -52.67 62.14
N VAL A 555 -13.67 -52.83 63.17
CA VAL A 555 -14.14 -53.23 64.52
C VAL A 555 -14.62 -52.01 65.33
N PHE A 556 -14.21 -50.80 64.96
CA PHE A 556 -14.63 -49.56 65.65
C PHE A 556 -15.92 -48.94 65.09
N THR A 557 -16.30 -49.25 63.85
CA THR A 557 -17.51 -48.74 63.19
C THR A 557 -18.78 -49.46 63.65
N ILE A 558 -18.70 -50.77 63.90
CA ILE A 558 -19.85 -51.61 64.28
C ILE A 558 -20.35 -51.31 65.71
N LEU A 559 -19.48 -50.82 66.60
CA LEU A 559 -19.84 -50.49 67.99
C LEU A 559 -20.53 -49.13 68.17
N PHE A 560 -20.49 -48.23 67.18
CA PHE A 560 -21.13 -46.90 67.25
C PHE A 560 -22.51 -46.83 66.57
N ALA A 561 -22.89 -47.83 65.78
CA ALA A 561 -24.14 -47.82 65.00
C ALA A 561 -25.41 -48.20 65.80
N LEU A 562 -25.30 -48.80 66.99
CA LEU A 562 -26.46 -49.36 67.72
C LEU A 562 -27.20 -48.40 68.68
N VAL A 563 -26.94 -47.08 68.69
CA VAL A 563 -27.55 -46.14 69.66
C VAL A 563 -28.42 -45.01 69.05
N SER A 564 -28.52 -44.84 67.74
CA SER A 564 -29.05 -43.56 67.19
C SER A 564 -30.38 -43.59 66.42
N ILE A 565 -31.05 -44.73 66.25
CA ILE A 565 -32.25 -44.84 65.37
C ILE A 565 -33.59 -44.68 66.12
N SER A 566 -33.74 -43.64 66.93
CA SER A 566 -35.08 -43.26 67.46
C SER A 566 -35.37 -41.74 67.47
N GLY A 567 -34.46 -40.91 66.96
CA GLY A 567 -34.65 -39.44 66.88
C GLY A 567 -34.96 -38.90 65.48
N THR A 568 -34.67 -39.65 64.41
CA THR A 568 -34.59 -39.12 63.04
C THR A 568 -35.91 -39.15 62.25
N LEU A 569 -36.87 -40.01 62.62
CA LEU A 569 -38.18 -40.09 61.93
C LEU A 569 -39.08 -38.87 62.18
N LEU A 570 -38.94 -38.18 63.33
CA LEU A 570 -39.73 -36.99 63.66
C LEU A 570 -39.18 -35.69 63.03
N ILE A 571 -37.92 -35.68 62.60
CA ILE A 571 -37.26 -34.51 62.00
C ILE A 571 -37.45 -34.48 60.47
N ARG A 572 -37.39 -35.64 59.79
CA ARG A 572 -37.68 -35.76 58.35
C ARG A 572 -39.12 -35.37 58.00
N ALA A 573 -40.10 -35.73 58.84
CA ALA A 573 -41.50 -35.39 58.62
C ALA A 573 -41.79 -33.86 58.72
N ARG A 574 -41.06 -33.13 59.57
CA ARG A 574 -41.24 -31.67 59.74
C ARG A 574 -40.56 -30.85 58.64
N LYS A 575 -39.40 -31.28 58.14
CA LYS A 575 -38.68 -30.60 57.05
C LYS A 575 -39.44 -30.70 55.71
N ASN A 576 -40.00 -31.88 55.41
CA ASN A 576 -40.79 -32.08 54.19
C ASN A 576 -42.12 -31.32 54.19
N ALA A 577 -42.76 -31.15 55.35
CA ALA A 577 -43.97 -30.34 55.47
C ALA A 577 -43.70 -28.83 55.30
N PHE A 578 -42.54 -28.35 55.73
CA PHE A 578 -42.11 -26.96 55.56
C PHE A 578 -41.80 -26.62 54.09
N LEU A 579 -41.05 -27.49 53.39
CA LEU A 579 -40.71 -27.30 51.98
C LEU A 579 -41.95 -27.26 51.07
N ARG A 580 -42.89 -28.20 51.26
CA ARG A 580 -44.19 -28.19 50.56
C ARG A 580 -45.01 -26.93 50.86
N GLY A 581 -44.79 -26.29 52.00
CA GLY A 581 -45.43 -25.02 52.35
C GLY A 581 -44.94 -23.84 51.51
N LEU A 582 -43.64 -23.79 51.22
CA LEU A 582 -43.03 -22.73 50.40
C LEU A 582 -43.44 -22.88 48.93
N GLU A 583 -43.39 -24.09 48.37
CA GLU A 583 -43.82 -24.37 46.99
C GLU A 583 -45.30 -24.06 46.78
N ARG A 584 -46.13 -24.40 47.76
CA ARG A 584 -47.55 -24.07 47.72
C ARG A 584 -47.79 -22.55 47.74
N SER A 585 -46.93 -21.78 48.39
CA SER A 585 -47.01 -20.30 48.39
C SER A 585 -46.79 -19.73 46.99
N ILE A 586 -45.87 -20.30 46.21
CA ILE A 586 -45.63 -19.92 44.81
C ILE A 586 -46.83 -20.32 43.94
N MET A 587 -47.26 -21.59 43.99
CA MET A 587 -48.34 -22.09 43.12
C MET A 587 -49.69 -21.40 43.38
N THR A 588 -49.97 -21.04 44.64
CA THR A 588 -51.26 -20.44 45.02
C THR A 588 -51.27 -18.92 44.95
N ALA A 589 -50.15 -18.28 44.57
CA ALA A 589 -50.10 -16.84 44.36
C ALA A 589 -51.03 -16.44 43.20
N VAL A 590 -51.94 -15.49 43.48
CA VAL A 590 -52.97 -15.02 42.54
C VAL A 590 -52.67 -13.61 42.03
N ASN A 591 -51.72 -12.91 42.66
CA ASN A 591 -51.28 -11.59 42.26
C ASN A 591 -49.79 -11.39 42.59
N LEU A 592 -49.20 -10.31 42.05
CA LEU A 592 -47.78 -10.02 42.20
C LEU A 592 -47.38 -9.71 43.66
N GLU A 593 -48.32 -9.27 44.49
CA GLU A 593 -48.05 -8.94 45.91
C GLU A 593 -47.91 -10.23 46.75
N ASP A 594 -48.73 -11.25 46.48
CA ASP A 594 -48.59 -12.60 47.07
C ASP A 594 -47.27 -13.26 46.66
N LEU A 595 -46.87 -13.05 45.40
CA LEU A 595 -45.62 -13.59 44.84
C LEU A 595 -44.38 -12.94 45.47
N ASP A 596 -44.41 -11.62 45.67
CA ASP A 596 -43.35 -10.89 46.39
C ASP A 596 -43.24 -11.33 47.86
N GLN A 597 -44.36 -11.75 48.47
CA GLN A 597 -44.35 -12.33 49.81
C GLN A 597 -43.73 -13.73 49.82
N ALA A 598 -44.07 -14.60 48.85
CA ALA A 598 -43.43 -15.90 48.68
C ALA A 598 -41.91 -15.77 48.47
N LYS A 599 -41.46 -14.80 47.65
CA LYS A 599 -40.05 -14.49 47.42
C LYS A 599 -39.31 -14.13 48.70
N LYS A 600 -39.94 -13.35 49.58
CA LYS A 600 -39.35 -12.97 50.89
C LYS A 600 -39.24 -14.17 51.83
N ASP A 601 -40.24 -15.05 51.84
CA ASP A 601 -40.24 -16.23 52.71
C ASP A 601 -39.21 -17.28 52.26
N ILE A 602 -39.01 -17.47 50.96
CA ILE A 602 -37.96 -18.33 50.38
C ILE A 602 -36.56 -17.78 50.69
N ARG A 603 -36.33 -16.47 50.48
CA ARG A 603 -35.05 -15.82 50.85
C ARG A 603 -34.74 -15.91 52.34
N ARG A 604 -35.77 -15.79 53.20
CA ARG A 604 -35.62 -15.96 54.65
C ARG A 604 -35.31 -17.42 55.01
N ALA A 605 -35.90 -18.39 54.31
CA ALA A 605 -35.62 -19.80 54.52
C ALA A 605 -34.19 -20.18 54.09
N ALA A 606 -33.70 -19.65 52.97
CA ALA A 606 -32.32 -19.83 52.52
C ALA A 606 -31.32 -19.17 53.48
N LYS A 607 -31.58 -17.94 53.92
CA LYS A 607 -30.71 -17.24 54.89
C LYS A 607 -30.58 -17.94 56.25
N ASN A 608 -31.54 -18.80 56.60
CA ASN A 608 -31.52 -19.57 57.84
C ASN A 608 -31.07 -21.04 57.61
N ASP A 609 -30.48 -21.36 56.45
CA ASP A 609 -30.03 -22.70 56.03
C ASP A 609 -31.14 -23.77 56.10
N GLN A 610 -32.40 -23.37 55.96
CA GLN A 610 -33.55 -24.30 56.01
C GLN A 610 -33.80 -25.00 54.67
N ILE A 611 -33.24 -24.47 53.58
CA ILE A 611 -33.27 -24.99 52.20
C ILE A 611 -31.85 -24.90 51.59
N SER A 612 -31.46 -25.86 50.74
CA SER A 612 -30.16 -25.85 50.05
C SER A 612 -30.12 -24.81 48.92
N THR A 613 -28.93 -24.44 48.46
CA THR A 613 -28.71 -23.48 47.36
C THR A 613 -29.44 -23.91 46.08
N ASN A 614 -29.24 -25.15 45.62
CA ASN A 614 -29.92 -25.67 44.42
C ASN A 614 -31.45 -25.64 44.57
N ARG A 615 -31.98 -25.90 45.78
CA ARG A 615 -33.44 -25.82 46.01
C ARG A 615 -33.95 -24.38 46.10
N TYR A 616 -33.11 -23.44 46.51
CA TYR A 616 -33.44 -22.01 46.50
C TYR A 616 -33.51 -21.49 45.06
N GLU A 617 -32.58 -21.90 44.19
CA GLU A 617 -32.56 -21.53 42.77
C GLU A 617 -33.78 -22.07 42.03
N LEU A 618 -34.08 -23.36 42.15
CA LEU A 618 -35.30 -23.96 41.56
C LEU A 618 -36.59 -23.25 42.03
N MET A 619 -36.69 -22.89 43.32
CA MET A 619 -37.86 -22.14 43.83
C MET A 619 -37.90 -20.69 43.36
N MET A 620 -36.76 -20.11 42.96
CA MET A 620 -36.67 -18.74 42.45
C MET A 620 -37.05 -18.69 40.96
N ASP A 621 -36.75 -19.75 40.21
CA ASP A 621 -37.17 -19.94 38.82
C ASP A 621 -38.67 -20.21 38.72
N ASP A 622 -39.20 -21.15 39.51
CA ASP A 622 -40.66 -21.39 39.65
C ASP A 622 -41.42 -20.09 39.96
N LEU A 623 -40.80 -19.19 40.73
CA LEU A 623 -41.37 -17.89 41.07
C LEU A 623 -41.36 -16.94 39.88
N ASN A 624 -40.28 -16.90 39.09
CA ASN A 624 -40.18 -16.09 37.89
C ASN A 624 -41.21 -16.55 36.83
N ASP A 625 -41.33 -17.86 36.59
CA ASP A 625 -42.34 -18.44 35.70
C ASP A 625 -43.77 -18.09 36.15
N ARG A 626 -44.02 -18.20 37.46
CA ARG A 626 -45.32 -17.81 38.02
C ARG A 626 -45.57 -16.29 37.90
N ARG A 627 -44.52 -15.46 37.94
CA ARG A 627 -44.62 -14.02 37.71
C ARG A 627 -45.03 -13.70 36.28
N GLU A 628 -44.44 -14.38 35.31
CA GLU A 628 -44.71 -14.20 33.89
C GLU A 628 -46.13 -14.63 33.54
N THR A 629 -46.59 -15.77 34.06
CA THR A 629 -47.97 -16.22 33.87
C THR A 629 -48.99 -15.22 34.43
N LEU A 630 -48.76 -14.65 35.62
CA LEU A 630 -49.62 -13.60 36.19
C LEU A 630 -49.60 -12.29 35.39
N LEU A 631 -48.46 -11.93 34.78
CA LEU A 631 -48.36 -10.77 33.89
C LEU A 631 -49.10 -11.01 32.55
N GLN A 632 -49.01 -12.21 31.99
CA GLN A 632 -49.78 -12.62 30.80
C GLN A 632 -51.29 -12.64 31.08
N GLU A 633 -51.73 -13.15 32.24
CA GLU A 633 -53.14 -13.12 32.65
C GLU A 633 -53.67 -11.69 32.80
N LYS A 634 -52.86 -10.77 33.35
CA LYS A 634 -53.21 -9.34 33.48
C LYS A 634 -53.35 -8.65 32.12
N ASN A 635 -52.46 -8.96 31.18
CA ASN A 635 -52.51 -8.45 29.80
C ASN A 635 -53.69 -9.06 29.00
N SER A 636 -54.07 -10.30 29.29
CA SER A 636 -55.23 -10.99 28.71
C SER A 636 -56.57 -10.48 29.26
N ALA A 637 -56.60 -10.07 30.53
CA ALA A 637 -57.76 -9.45 31.17
C ALA A 637 -58.04 -8.01 30.69
N GLN A 638 -57.03 -7.30 30.15
CA GLN A 638 -57.21 -5.99 29.49
C GLN A 638 -57.69 -6.09 28.04
N LYS A 639 -57.38 -7.18 27.30
CA LYS A 639 -57.90 -7.43 25.94
C LYS A 639 -59.38 -7.84 25.89
N ASN A 640 -59.97 -8.31 27.01
CA ASN A 640 -61.36 -8.79 27.08
C ASN A 640 -62.37 -7.80 27.69
N ARG A 641 -62.11 -6.48 27.63
CA ARG A 641 -63.07 -5.43 28.03
C ARG A 641 -63.69 -4.63 26.88
N SER A 642 -63.58 -5.07 25.62
CA SER A 642 -64.30 -4.43 24.50
C SER A 642 -64.92 -5.42 23.50
N LYS A 643 -66.11 -5.96 23.84
CA LYS A 643 -67.31 -6.05 22.96
C LYS A 643 -68.41 -6.93 23.57
N GLY A 644 -69.42 -6.29 24.15
CA GLY A 644 -70.82 -6.76 24.11
C GLY A 644 -71.61 -5.89 23.11
N PRO A 645 -72.64 -6.42 22.42
CA PRO A 645 -73.03 -5.98 21.07
C PRO A 645 -74.07 -4.84 21.06
N PRO A 646 -74.09 -3.96 20.03
CA PRO A 646 -75.05 -4.17 18.93
C PRO A 646 -74.68 -3.65 17.52
N LYS A 647 -75.11 -4.46 16.52
CA LYS A 647 -75.77 -4.18 15.22
C LYS A 647 -75.63 -2.82 14.47
N LYS A 648 -75.18 -2.96 13.20
CA LYS A 648 -75.73 -2.49 11.88
C LYS A 648 -75.87 -0.97 11.64
N SER A 649 -75.31 -0.38 10.57
CA SER A 649 -75.77 -0.45 9.15
C SER A 649 -74.80 0.33 8.20
N PRO A 650 -74.86 0.17 6.86
CA PRO A 650 -73.69 0.15 5.97
C PRO A 650 -73.75 1.16 4.77
N PRO A 651 -73.22 0.92 3.52
CA PRO A 651 -72.31 1.81 2.79
C PRO A 651 -72.87 2.26 1.41
N LYS A 652 -72.01 2.82 0.51
CA LYS A 652 -72.01 2.76 -0.99
C LYS A 652 -71.52 4.10 -1.61
N ARG A 653 -70.86 4.22 -2.78
CA ARG A 653 -70.32 3.31 -3.82
C ARG A 653 -69.85 4.19 -5.01
N ALA A 654 -68.59 4.01 -5.45
CA ALA A 654 -68.08 3.80 -6.84
C ALA A 654 -68.39 4.82 -8.01
N PRO A 655 -67.75 4.70 -9.20
CA PRO A 655 -67.05 5.78 -9.97
C PRO A 655 -67.66 5.95 -11.41
N PRO A 656 -67.00 6.24 -12.59
CA PRO A 656 -65.76 6.97 -13.03
C PRO A 656 -65.93 7.90 -14.31
N LYS A 657 -64.82 8.48 -14.87
CA LYS A 657 -64.31 8.47 -16.30
C LYS A 657 -63.95 9.79 -17.10
N VAL A 658 -62.64 10.03 -17.35
CA VAL A 658 -61.76 10.25 -18.59
C VAL A 658 -61.91 11.39 -19.67
N THR A 659 -60.72 11.82 -20.20
CA THR A 659 -60.24 12.55 -21.45
C THR A 659 -60.03 14.09 -21.38
N ALA A 660 -59.05 14.79 -21.99
CA ALA A 660 -57.70 14.61 -22.59
C ALA A 660 -57.08 16.03 -22.92
N GLU A 661 -55.74 16.13 -23.08
CA GLU A 661 -54.70 17.20 -23.31
C GLU A 661 -54.87 18.30 -24.44
N PRO A 662 -53.89 19.22 -24.83
CA PRO A 662 -52.51 19.63 -24.33
C PRO A 662 -52.10 21.17 -24.43
N VAL A 663 -50.82 21.54 -24.11
CA VAL A 663 -49.87 22.52 -24.79
C VAL A 663 -49.28 23.78 -24.02
N LEU A 664 -47.92 23.79 -23.91
CA LEU A 664 -46.80 24.82 -23.92
C LEU A 664 -46.57 25.97 -22.88
N GLU A 665 -45.33 25.99 -22.32
CA GLU A 665 -44.29 27.04 -21.96
C GLU A 665 -44.65 28.55 -21.79
N PRO A 666 -43.92 29.39 -20.99
CA PRO A 666 -42.43 29.52 -20.95
C PRO A 666 -41.73 30.00 -19.60
N GLU A 667 -40.39 30.05 -19.58
CA GLU A 667 -39.50 30.89 -18.70
C GLU A 667 -39.33 32.34 -19.29
N PRO A 668 -38.68 33.39 -18.68
CA PRO A 668 -37.62 33.42 -17.62
C PRO A 668 -37.58 34.60 -16.58
N GLU A 669 -36.70 34.45 -15.56
CA GLU A 669 -35.81 35.45 -14.86
C GLU A 669 -36.35 36.60 -13.92
N PRO A 670 -35.52 37.26 -13.06
CA PRO A 670 -34.90 36.77 -11.81
C PRO A 670 -35.17 37.73 -10.60
N VAL A 671 -35.01 37.30 -9.33
CA VAL A 671 -34.98 38.25 -8.19
C VAL A 671 -33.87 37.90 -7.21
N GLN A 672 -33.00 38.89 -7.01
CA GLN A 672 -31.79 38.90 -6.20
C GLN A 672 -32.05 38.56 -4.73
N ALA A 673 -31.21 37.71 -4.15
CA ALA A 673 -31.14 37.43 -2.72
C ALA A 673 -30.39 38.56 -2.00
N GLU A 674 -30.96 39.06 -0.90
CA GLU A 674 -30.18 39.71 0.16
C GLU A 674 -29.69 38.60 1.10
N GLU A 675 -28.38 38.55 1.33
CA GLU A 675 -27.72 37.61 2.26
C GLU A 675 -28.04 37.99 3.70
N ASP A 676 -28.87 37.18 4.37
CA ASP A 676 -29.00 37.15 5.82
C ASP A 676 -27.87 36.25 6.36
N TYR A 677 -26.91 36.84 7.07
CA TYR A 677 -25.82 36.09 7.73
C TYR A 677 -26.39 35.25 8.88
N PHE A 678 -26.25 33.94 8.75
CA PHE A 678 -26.67 32.95 9.73
C PHE A 678 -25.59 32.79 10.82
N THR A 679 -25.97 32.79 12.09
CA THR A 679 -25.06 32.55 13.22
C THR A 679 -25.69 31.50 14.15
N PRO A 680 -25.04 30.34 14.37
CA PRO A 680 -25.60 29.29 15.22
C PRO A 680 -25.57 29.64 16.72
N PRO A 681 -26.47 29.06 17.54
CA PRO A 681 -26.48 29.26 18.98
C PRO A 681 -25.22 28.71 19.67
N ASP A 682 -24.62 29.48 20.58
CA ASP A 682 -23.35 29.14 21.27
C ASP A 682 -23.37 27.78 22.00
N ASP A 683 -24.53 27.27 22.39
CA ASP A 683 -24.70 26.00 23.10
C ASP A 683 -24.71 24.77 22.19
N GLN A 684 -24.70 24.97 20.86
CA GLN A 684 -24.68 23.90 19.86
C GLN A 684 -23.33 23.80 19.13
N ILE A 685 -22.36 24.65 19.50
CA ILE A 685 -21.05 24.68 18.86
C ILE A 685 -20.09 23.77 19.63
N THR A 686 -19.51 22.81 18.95
CA THR A 686 -18.46 21.91 19.48
C THR A 686 -17.10 22.37 18.98
N THR A 687 -16.04 22.14 19.76
CA THR A 687 -14.66 22.43 19.33
C THR A 687 -13.94 21.10 19.23
N GLY A 688 -13.44 20.79 18.03
CA GLY A 688 -12.69 19.57 17.75
C GLY A 688 -11.27 19.62 18.33
N ASP A 689 -10.61 18.47 18.39
CA ASP A 689 -9.22 18.36 18.85
C ASP A 689 -8.21 19.03 17.90
N ASP A 690 -8.64 19.32 16.66
CA ASP A 690 -7.95 20.15 15.66
C ASP A 690 -8.05 21.67 15.93
N GLY A 691 -8.84 22.07 16.92
CA GLY A 691 -9.01 23.46 17.33
C GLY A 691 -10.05 24.25 16.52
N TYR A 692 -10.76 23.61 15.58
CA TYR A 692 -11.84 24.24 14.83
C TYR A 692 -13.19 24.12 15.54
N ARG A 693 -14.12 25.03 15.20
CA ARG A 693 -15.47 25.08 15.76
C ARG A 693 -16.47 24.51 14.76
N TYR A 694 -17.26 23.55 15.20
CA TYR A 694 -18.23 22.79 14.41
C TYR A 694 -19.65 23.02 14.90
N TRP A 695 -20.61 22.91 14.00
CA TRP A 695 -22.03 22.97 14.31
C TRP A 695 -22.82 22.08 13.35
N GLU A 696 -23.79 21.34 13.88
CA GLU A 696 -24.74 20.56 13.09
C GLU A 696 -26.09 21.27 13.09
N ASP A 697 -26.64 21.53 11.91
CA ASP A 697 -27.93 22.20 11.77
C ASP A 697 -29.13 21.25 12.02
N PRO A 698 -30.35 21.77 12.21
CA PRO A 698 -31.53 20.94 12.46
C PRO A 698 -31.88 19.95 11.33
N ASP A 699 -31.32 20.12 10.13
CA ASP A 699 -31.50 19.25 8.99
C ASP A 699 -30.38 18.19 8.87
N GLY A 700 -29.39 18.21 9.80
CA GLY A 700 -28.29 17.24 9.91
C GLY A 700 -27.04 17.59 9.10
N GLN A 701 -26.94 18.84 8.62
CA GLN A 701 -25.76 19.30 7.87
C GLN A 701 -24.71 19.87 8.81
N TRP A 702 -23.45 19.52 8.58
CA TRP A 702 -22.32 20.02 9.34
C TRP A 702 -21.80 21.35 8.79
N TRP A 703 -21.31 22.20 9.68
CA TRP A 703 -20.74 23.51 9.38
C TRP A 703 -19.47 23.71 10.20
N ILE A 704 -18.47 24.38 9.61
CA ILE A 704 -17.22 24.77 10.26
C ILE A 704 -17.07 26.29 10.26
N GLU A 705 -16.55 26.85 11.35
CA GLU A 705 -16.20 28.27 11.42
C GLU A 705 -14.76 28.49 10.93
N MET A 706 -14.62 29.21 9.81
CA MET A 706 -13.33 29.67 9.27
C MET A 706 -13.31 31.20 9.25
N ASP A 707 -12.28 31.81 9.84
CA ASP A 707 -12.11 33.27 9.90
C ASP A 707 -13.33 34.07 10.46
N GLY A 708 -14.16 33.42 11.29
CA GLY A 708 -15.35 34.02 11.91
C GLY A 708 -16.63 33.93 11.07
N GLU A 709 -16.59 33.21 9.94
CA GLU A 709 -17.76 32.90 9.11
C GLU A 709 -18.03 31.38 9.12
N TRP A 710 -19.32 31.01 9.09
CA TRP A 710 -19.75 29.61 9.07
C TRP A 710 -19.88 29.12 7.63
N THR A 711 -19.10 28.10 7.30
CA THR A 711 -19.08 27.44 6.00
C THR A 711 -19.62 26.04 6.12
N GLN A 712 -20.48 25.64 5.18
CA GLN A 712 -21.04 24.30 5.14
C GLN A 712 -19.91 23.29 4.92
N TRP A 713 -19.80 22.34 5.84
CA TRP A 713 -18.92 21.19 5.72
C TRP A 713 -19.61 20.21 4.76
N GLY A 714 -18.95 19.91 3.64
CA GLY A 714 -19.50 19.18 2.49
C GLY A 714 -20.13 17.85 2.86
#